data_AF-A0A1E3RI07-F1
#
_entry.id   AF-A0A1E3RI07-F1
#
_cell.length_a   1.000
_cell.length_b   1.000
_cell.length_c   1.000
_cell.angle_alpha   90.00
_cell.angle_beta   90.00
_cell.angle_gamma   90.00
#
_symmetry.space_group_name_H-M   'P 1'
#
loop_
_entity.id
_entity.type
_entity.pdbx_description
1 polymer ?
#
loop_
_entity_poly.entity_id
_entity_poly.type
_entity_poly.pdbx_seq_one_letter_code
_entity_poly.pdbx_strand_id
1 'polypeptide(L)'
;MTAEQPTIIYTLTDEAPLLATYAFLPIIRTFTEPAGINVETSDISVAARILAEFSDRLTEEQRVPDNLARLGELTQDPDTNIIKLPNISASVPQLLAAIKELRGKGYDLPDYPGEPKNDEEKTIKERYGKILGSAVNPVLREGNSDRRAPKAVKEFARKHPHSMGEWSQASRTHVATMKGGDFYHGEKSLTLDKNRSVRMELKTKSGETVVLKPEVKLDEGDIIDSMFMSKKALIAFYEEQIEDAYKTGVMFSLHVKATMMKVSHPIVFGHAVKVFYKEAFAKHQKVLEELGVNVNNGMSDLYDKIQTLPASQREEIIQDIHAVHEHRPELAMVDSARGITNFHSPSDVIVDASMPAMIRLGGKMYGADGRTKDTKAVNPESTFSRIYQEMINFCKTHGQFDPTTMGTVPNVGLMAQKAEEYGSHDKTFEIPEDGVADIVDNETGEVLLTQNVEEGDIWRMPIVKDAAIRDWVKLAVDRGRASGMTVLFWLDTERPHEVELRKKVKAYLADHDTEGLHIQVMPQVWAMRYTLERLIRGQDTIAATGNILRDYLTDLFPILELGTSAKMLSIVPLMAGGGMYETGAGGSAPKHVHQLVEENHLRWDSLGEFLALGACFEDIGRKTGNKRAELLGTTLDSAIGKLLDNNKSPSRKTGELDNRGSQFYLAMYWAQELAGQSEDSELAGHFAELAKALGDNEDAIVNELAEVQGDSVDIGGYYYPDAEKTTAVMRPSKTLNSVLEGATEAPVTQG
;
A
#
# COMPACT_ATOMS: atom_id res chain seq x y z
N MET A 1 -21.58 27.76 9.16
CA MET A 1 -22.34 27.08 8.10
C MET A 1 -22.13 27.89 6.83
N THR A 2 -21.05 27.62 6.12
CA THR A 2 -20.79 28.19 4.79
C THR A 2 -21.72 27.49 3.79
N ALA A 3 -22.38 28.31 2.97
CA ALA A 3 -23.38 27.90 2.00
C ALA A 3 -22.73 27.39 0.70
N GLU A 4 -21.76 26.48 0.81
CA GLU A 4 -21.15 25.81 -0.33
C GLU A 4 -21.61 24.35 -0.40
N GLN A 5 -21.93 23.91 -1.61
CA GLN A 5 -22.38 22.56 -1.90
C GLN A 5 -21.25 21.56 -1.54
N PRO A 6 -21.52 20.52 -0.71
CA PRO A 6 -20.51 19.52 -0.37
C PRO A 6 -19.89 18.93 -1.63
N THR A 7 -18.55 18.93 -1.70
CA THR A 7 -17.82 18.47 -2.88
C THR A 7 -16.96 17.26 -2.52
N ILE A 8 -17.05 16.22 -3.35
CA ILE A 8 -16.18 15.05 -3.33
C ILE A 8 -15.13 15.22 -4.42
N ILE A 9 -13.86 15.09 -4.06
CA ILE A 9 -12.75 15.10 -5.00
C ILE A 9 -12.39 13.65 -5.33
N TYR A 10 -12.62 13.26 -6.58
CA TYR A 10 -12.38 11.93 -7.11
C TYR A 10 -11.06 11.91 -7.88
N THR A 11 -10.10 11.11 -7.42
CA THR A 11 -8.76 11.09 -8.03
C THR A 11 -8.74 10.33 -9.36
N LEU A 12 -8.22 10.96 -10.42
CA LEU A 12 -7.84 10.26 -11.66
C LEU A 12 -6.40 9.77 -11.49
N THR A 13 -6.18 8.49 -11.73
CA THR A 13 -4.93 7.81 -11.39
C THR A 13 -4.34 7.14 -12.63
N ASP A 14 -3.93 5.88 -12.53
CA ASP A 14 -3.21 5.17 -13.58
C ASP A 14 -3.86 3.81 -13.83
N GLU A 15 -3.62 3.22 -15.01
CA GLU A 15 -3.92 1.81 -15.31
C GLU A 15 -5.38 1.40 -15.05
N ALA A 16 -5.63 0.31 -14.32
CA ALA A 16 -6.96 -0.28 -14.19
C ALA A 16 -7.95 0.59 -13.39
N PRO A 17 -7.57 1.23 -12.25
CA PRO A 17 -8.44 2.19 -11.57
C PRO A 17 -8.84 3.38 -12.45
N LEU A 18 -7.93 3.90 -13.28
CA LEU A 18 -8.25 4.98 -14.22
C LEU A 18 -9.32 4.52 -15.22
N LEU A 19 -9.14 3.35 -15.82
CA LEU A 19 -10.10 2.77 -16.77
C LEU A 19 -11.47 2.55 -16.12
N ALA A 20 -11.51 1.98 -14.91
CA ALA A 20 -12.74 1.80 -14.14
C ALA A 20 -13.44 3.13 -13.83
N THR A 21 -12.67 4.19 -13.58
CA THR A 21 -13.20 5.55 -13.33
C THR A 21 -13.94 6.10 -14.55
N TYR A 22 -13.45 5.86 -15.78
CA TYR A 22 -14.14 6.29 -17.00
C TYR A 22 -15.54 5.67 -17.16
N ALA A 23 -15.74 4.44 -16.65
CA ALA A 23 -17.04 3.78 -16.64
C ALA A 23 -17.90 4.22 -15.43
N PHE A 24 -17.31 4.41 -14.25
CA PHE A 24 -18.05 4.60 -13.01
C PHE A 24 -18.39 6.05 -12.67
N LEU A 25 -17.52 7.00 -13.00
CA LEU A 25 -17.68 8.40 -12.62
C LEU A 25 -19.03 9.01 -13.09
N PRO A 26 -19.55 8.70 -14.31
CA PRO A 26 -20.89 9.13 -14.70
C PRO A 26 -21.99 8.61 -13.76
N ILE A 27 -21.92 7.34 -13.34
CA ILE A 27 -22.87 6.74 -12.38
C ILE A 27 -22.80 7.50 -11.06
N ILE A 28 -21.61 7.76 -10.53
CA ILE A 28 -21.46 8.50 -9.27
C ILE A 28 -22.15 9.85 -9.37
N ARG A 29 -21.88 10.63 -10.42
CA ARG A 29 -22.45 11.96 -10.63
C ARG A 29 -23.98 11.93 -10.69
N THR A 30 -24.56 11.01 -11.47
CA THR A 30 -26.02 10.82 -11.55
C THR A 30 -26.64 10.56 -10.18
N PHE A 31 -25.97 9.81 -9.31
CA PHE A 31 -26.51 9.45 -8.01
C PHE A 31 -26.29 10.52 -6.93
N THR A 32 -25.23 11.32 -7.03
CA THR A 32 -24.89 12.36 -6.04
C THR A 32 -25.58 13.69 -6.26
N GLU A 33 -25.94 14.02 -7.50
CA GLU A 33 -26.58 15.29 -7.86
C GLU A 33 -27.91 15.54 -7.12
N PRO A 34 -28.85 14.58 -7.01
CA PRO A 34 -30.10 14.78 -6.26
C PRO A 34 -29.91 14.99 -4.75
N ALA A 35 -28.76 14.57 -4.22
CA ALA A 35 -28.36 14.79 -2.82
C ALA A 35 -27.63 16.13 -2.60
N GLY A 36 -27.46 16.93 -3.67
CA GLY A 36 -26.73 18.19 -3.62
C GLY A 36 -25.25 17.99 -3.33
N ILE A 37 -24.63 16.95 -3.88
CA ILE A 37 -23.20 16.66 -3.71
C ILE A 37 -22.51 16.81 -5.08
N ASN A 38 -21.52 17.70 -5.14
CA ASN A 38 -20.69 17.89 -6.34
C ASN A 38 -19.56 16.86 -6.38
N VAL A 39 -19.15 16.45 -7.58
CA VAL A 39 -18.04 15.48 -7.77
C VAL A 39 -17.05 16.03 -8.78
N GLU A 40 -15.93 16.51 -8.25
CA GLU A 40 -14.81 17.07 -9.02
C GLU A 40 -13.71 16.02 -9.19
N THR A 41 -12.96 16.12 -10.29
CA THR A 41 -11.85 15.21 -10.57
C THR A 41 -10.51 15.88 -10.36
N SER A 42 -9.53 15.15 -9.83
CA SER A 42 -8.16 15.63 -9.68
C SER A 42 -7.18 14.60 -10.23
N ASP A 43 -6.48 14.95 -11.32
CA ASP A 43 -5.53 14.04 -11.99
C ASP A 43 -4.18 14.04 -11.29
N ILE A 44 -3.82 12.89 -10.75
CA ILE A 44 -2.57 12.61 -10.04
C ILE A 44 -1.78 11.46 -10.68
N SER A 45 -2.12 11.11 -11.93
CA SER A 45 -1.40 10.11 -12.73
C SER A 45 0.09 10.43 -12.82
N VAL A 46 0.92 9.43 -13.12
CA VAL A 46 2.36 9.63 -13.38
C VAL A 46 2.56 10.66 -14.48
N ALA A 47 1.76 10.60 -15.55
CA ALA A 47 1.84 11.54 -16.66
C ALA A 47 1.51 12.97 -16.21
N ALA A 48 0.39 13.19 -15.51
CA ALA A 48 0.02 14.52 -15.03
C ALA A 48 1.08 15.12 -14.09
N ARG A 49 1.67 14.32 -13.20
CA ARG A 49 2.74 14.78 -12.30
C ARG A 49 4.03 15.13 -13.04
N ILE A 50 4.38 14.40 -14.10
CA ILE A 50 5.51 14.76 -14.98
C ILE A 50 5.23 16.10 -15.67
N LEU A 51 4.04 16.28 -16.24
CA LEU A 51 3.67 17.49 -16.96
C LEU A 51 3.61 18.72 -16.03
N ALA A 52 3.08 18.56 -14.82
CA ALA A 52 3.04 19.62 -13.82
C ALA A 52 4.45 20.06 -13.39
N GLU A 53 5.32 19.09 -13.06
CA GLU A 53 6.69 19.38 -12.63
C GLU A 53 7.45 20.11 -13.72
N PHE A 54 7.27 19.79 -15.01
CA PHE A 54 7.98 20.37 -16.17
C PHE A 54 7.18 21.43 -16.96
N SER A 55 6.23 22.09 -16.31
CA SER A 55 5.36 23.12 -16.94
C SER A 55 6.13 24.28 -17.61
N ASP A 56 7.35 24.58 -17.16
CA ASP A 56 8.28 25.55 -17.75
C ASP A 56 8.74 25.19 -19.18
N ARG A 57 8.63 23.92 -19.57
CA ARG A 57 9.02 23.41 -20.90
C ARG A 57 7.83 23.16 -21.84
N LEU A 58 6.61 23.39 -21.36
CA LEU A 58 5.38 23.10 -22.10
C LEU A 58 4.76 24.38 -22.68
N THR A 59 4.05 24.25 -23.80
CA THR A 59 3.19 25.33 -24.31
C THR A 59 2.05 25.62 -23.35
N GLU A 60 1.39 26.77 -23.48
CA GLU A 60 0.30 27.15 -22.58
C GLU A 60 -0.85 26.13 -22.60
N GLU A 61 -1.15 25.56 -23.76
CA GLU A 61 -2.19 24.54 -23.96
C GLU A 61 -1.80 23.15 -23.43
N GLN A 62 -0.50 22.88 -23.32
CA GLN A 62 0.03 21.61 -22.80
C GLN A 62 0.19 21.59 -21.29
N ARG A 63 0.16 22.76 -20.64
CA ARG A 63 0.33 22.88 -19.19
C ARG A 63 -0.88 22.31 -18.47
N VAL A 64 -0.58 21.55 -17.43
CA VAL A 64 -1.57 21.02 -16.48
C VAL A 64 -1.31 21.62 -15.09
N PRO A 65 -2.35 21.81 -14.26
CA PRO A 65 -2.16 22.25 -12.88
C PRO A 65 -1.40 21.22 -12.05
N ASP A 66 -0.68 21.68 -11.03
CA ASP A 66 -0.11 20.79 -9.99
C ASP A 66 -1.21 20.37 -9.01
N ASN A 67 -2.00 19.41 -9.45
CA ASN A 67 -3.10 18.84 -8.67
C ASN A 67 -2.63 18.18 -7.38
N LEU A 68 -1.43 17.59 -7.35
CA LEU A 68 -0.93 16.94 -6.13
C LEU A 68 -0.61 17.98 -5.06
N ALA A 69 0.03 19.09 -5.42
CA ALA A 69 0.24 20.21 -4.51
C ALA A 69 -1.09 20.77 -4.01
N ARG A 70 -2.07 20.99 -4.92
CA ARG A 70 -3.40 21.48 -4.55
C ARG A 70 -4.14 20.55 -3.58
N LEU A 71 -4.09 19.24 -3.83
CA LEU A 71 -4.68 18.25 -2.92
C LEU A 71 -4.01 18.27 -1.54
N GLY A 72 -2.68 18.46 -1.49
CA GLY A 72 -1.93 18.61 -0.24
C GLY A 72 -2.34 19.85 0.56
N GLU A 73 -2.70 20.95 -0.11
CA GLU A 73 -3.32 22.11 0.56
C GLU A 73 -4.71 21.77 1.09
N LEU A 74 -5.53 21.10 0.27
CA LEU A 74 -6.90 20.73 0.63
C LEU A 74 -6.96 19.75 1.80
N THR A 75 -5.92 18.94 2.04
CA THR A 75 -5.90 18.09 3.24
C THR A 75 -5.86 18.87 4.55
N GLN A 76 -5.56 20.17 4.49
CA GLN A 76 -5.59 21.10 5.63
C GLN A 76 -6.93 21.80 5.80
N ASP A 77 -7.92 21.51 4.95
CA ASP A 77 -9.26 22.06 5.01
C ASP A 77 -10.23 21.07 5.71
N PRO A 78 -10.97 21.49 6.75
CA PRO A 78 -11.92 20.64 7.47
C PRO A 78 -13.07 20.10 6.61
N ASP A 79 -13.42 20.75 5.51
CA ASP A 79 -14.57 20.40 4.66
C ASP A 79 -14.17 19.49 3.47
N THR A 80 -12.89 19.16 3.33
CA THR A 80 -12.36 18.32 2.25
C THR A 80 -12.83 16.87 2.34
N ASN A 81 -13.27 16.32 1.21
CA ASN A 81 -13.60 14.91 1.03
C ASN A 81 -12.89 14.36 -0.22
N ILE A 82 -11.91 13.46 -0.05
CA ILE A 82 -11.11 12.90 -1.16
C ILE A 82 -11.37 11.40 -1.30
N ILE A 83 -11.85 10.95 -2.46
CA ILE A 83 -11.83 9.53 -2.85
C ILE A 83 -10.50 9.25 -3.58
N LYS A 84 -9.63 8.49 -2.90
CA LYS A 84 -8.26 8.21 -3.36
C LYS A 84 -8.16 6.79 -3.95
N LEU A 85 -8.02 6.70 -5.27
CA LEU A 85 -7.83 5.43 -5.97
C LEU A 85 -6.35 5.02 -5.97
N PRO A 86 -6.00 3.73 -6.14
CA PRO A 86 -4.63 3.30 -6.31
C PRO A 86 -3.93 4.01 -7.49
N ASN A 87 -2.69 4.44 -7.29
CA ASN A 87 -1.87 5.10 -8.32
C ASN A 87 -0.48 4.45 -8.39
N ILE A 88 0.23 4.66 -9.50
CA ILE A 88 1.59 4.15 -9.67
C ILE A 88 2.56 4.90 -8.75
N SER A 89 3.31 4.15 -7.97
CA SER A 89 4.58 4.59 -7.36
C SER A 89 5.72 4.28 -8.34
N ALA A 90 6.08 5.23 -9.19
CA ALA A 90 6.85 4.94 -10.41
C ALA A 90 8.26 4.45 -10.10
N SER A 91 8.63 3.30 -10.67
CA SER A 91 10.02 2.87 -10.83
C SER A 91 10.71 3.64 -11.97
N VAL A 92 12.04 3.59 -12.04
CA VAL A 92 12.79 4.23 -13.13
C VAL A 92 12.34 3.72 -14.52
N PRO A 93 12.16 2.41 -14.77
CA PRO A 93 11.65 1.94 -16.06
C PRO A 93 10.26 2.48 -16.43
N GLN A 94 9.35 2.56 -15.46
CA GLN A 94 8.00 3.12 -15.68
C GLN A 94 8.06 4.61 -15.98
N LEU A 95 8.91 5.37 -15.26
CA LEU A 95 9.12 6.78 -15.53
C LEU A 95 9.65 7.00 -16.96
N LEU A 96 10.66 6.23 -17.37
CA LEU A 96 11.23 6.31 -18.72
C LEU A 96 10.18 6.00 -19.81
N ALA A 97 9.33 5.00 -19.57
CA ALA A 97 8.25 4.65 -20.49
C ALA A 97 7.20 5.76 -20.59
N ALA A 98 6.80 6.37 -19.46
CA ALA A 98 5.89 7.51 -19.43
C ALA A 98 6.46 8.74 -20.13
N ILE A 99 7.73 9.09 -19.91
CA ILE A 99 8.43 10.18 -20.61
C ILE A 99 8.43 9.92 -22.11
N LYS A 100 8.77 8.69 -22.53
CA LYS A 100 8.79 8.31 -23.95
C LYS A 100 7.41 8.46 -24.60
N GLU A 101 6.35 8.03 -23.92
CA GLU A 101 4.97 8.18 -24.41
C GLU A 101 4.59 9.65 -24.56
N LEU A 102 4.82 10.46 -23.53
CA LEU A 102 4.54 11.90 -23.57
C LEU A 102 5.33 12.61 -24.68
N ARG A 103 6.62 12.31 -24.84
CA ARG A 103 7.41 12.85 -25.95
C ARG A 103 6.85 12.44 -27.32
N GLY A 104 6.38 11.20 -27.44
CA GLY A 104 5.68 10.71 -28.62
C GLY A 104 4.38 11.48 -28.93
N LYS A 105 3.77 12.10 -27.91
CA LYS A 105 2.59 12.98 -28.02
C LYS A 105 2.93 14.46 -28.17
N GLY A 106 4.21 14.82 -28.33
CA GLY A 106 4.65 16.19 -28.61
C GLY A 106 4.96 17.06 -27.39
N TYR A 107 5.09 16.48 -26.19
CA TYR A 107 5.55 17.20 -25.00
C TYR A 107 7.09 17.26 -24.97
N ASP A 108 7.67 18.46 -24.89
CA ASP A 108 9.13 18.67 -24.89
C ASP A 108 9.75 18.43 -23.50
N LEU A 109 9.84 17.15 -23.11
CA LEU A 109 10.35 16.72 -21.82
C LEU A 109 11.81 16.25 -21.90
N PRO A 110 12.68 16.62 -20.95
CA PRO A 110 14.04 16.12 -20.90
C PRO A 110 14.09 14.61 -20.66
N ASP A 111 15.16 13.96 -21.12
CA ASP A 111 15.42 12.57 -20.75
C ASP A 111 15.86 12.47 -19.28
N TYR A 112 15.57 11.34 -18.63
CA TYR A 112 16.00 11.08 -17.26
C TYR A 112 17.51 10.72 -17.20
N PRO A 113 18.36 11.51 -16.53
CA PRO A 113 19.79 11.25 -16.48
C PRO A 113 20.12 10.26 -15.33
N GLY A 114 20.37 9.00 -15.69
CA GLY A 114 20.72 7.95 -14.72
C GLY A 114 21.96 8.32 -13.88
N GLU A 115 23.04 8.75 -14.55
CA GLU A 115 24.26 9.27 -13.93
C GLU A 115 24.51 10.71 -14.37
N PRO A 116 24.07 11.71 -13.60
CA PRO A 116 24.20 13.11 -14.01
C PRO A 116 25.67 13.53 -14.04
N LYS A 117 26.13 14.10 -15.17
CA LYS A 117 27.51 14.52 -15.42
C LYS A 117 27.73 16.02 -15.25
N ASN A 118 26.65 16.80 -15.15
CA ASN A 118 26.67 18.25 -15.00
C ASN A 118 25.51 18.72 -14.10
N ASP A 119 25.49 20.01 -13.76
CA ASP A 119 24.50 20.56 -12.82
C ASP A 119 23.08 20.61 -13.40
N GLU A 120 22.92 20.79 -14.71
CA GLU A 120 21.60 20.72 -15.36
C GLU A 120 20.99 19.32 -15.23
N GLU A 121 21.78 18.27 -15.51
CA GLU A 121 21.35 16.89 -15.34
C GLU A 121 21.05 16.55 -13.87
N LYS A 122 21.79 17.11 -12.91
CA LYS A 122 21.46 16.96 -11.49
C LYS A 122 20.09 17.57 -11.18
N THR A 123 19.83 18.79 -11.64
CA THR A 123 18.52 19.44 -11.46
C THR A 123 17.40 18.65 -12.12
N ILE A 124 17.59 18.14 -13.34
CA ILE A 124 16.59 17.29 -14.02
C ILE A 124 16.33 16.01 -13.21
N LYS A 125 17.39 15.35 -12.72
CA LYS A 125 17.27 14.15 -11.88
C LYS A 125 16.51 14.43 -10.58
N GLU A 126 16.78 15.57 -9.94
CA GLU A 126 16.11 16.00 -8.71
C GLU A 126 14.62 16.25 -8.93
N ARG A 127 14.25 16.92 -10.03
CA ARG A 127 12.85 17.16 -10.42
C ARG A 127 12.10 15.84 -10.66
N TYR A 128 12.66 14.94 -11.46
CA TYR A 128 12.10 13.59 -11.62
C TYR A 128 12.10 12.77 -10.31
N GLY A 129 13.05 13.04 -9.41
CA GLY A 129 13.13 12.45 -8.08
C GLY A 129 11.89 12.72 -7.22
N LYS A 130 11.18 13.83 -7.44
CA LYS A 130 9.91 14.14 -6.77
C LYS A 130 8.74 13.29 -7.28
N ILE A 131 8.84 12.77 -8.50
CA ILE A 131 7.79 11.96 -9.17
C ILE A 131 7.99 10.47 -8.89
N LEU A 132 9.24 10.03 -8.73
CA LEU A 132 9.63 8.64 -8.48
C LEU A 132 9.15 8.11 -7.13
N GLY A 133 8.81 6.82 -7.10
CA GLY A 133 8.35 6.12 -5.91
C GLY A 133 7.01 6.64 -5.40
N SER A 134 6.77 6.47 -4.10
CA SER A 134 5.52 6.86 -3.43
C SER A 134 5.46 8.37 -3.22
N ALA A 135 5.23 9.14 -4.29
CA ALA A 135 5.16 10.61 -4.24
C ALA A 135 3.81 11.15 -3.73
N VAL A 136 2.72 10.43 -3.99
CA VAL A 136 1.34 10.89 -3.70
C VAL A 136 0.95 10.68 -2.24
N ASN A 137 1.03 9.44 -1.75
CA ASN A 137 0.53 9.07 -0.42
C ASN A 137 1.13 9.93 0.72
N PRO A 138 2.44 10.28 0.72
CA PRO A 138 3.02 11.12 1.77
C PRO A 138 2.56 12.57 1.76
N VAL A 139 1.87 13.03 0.71
CA VAL A 139 1.26 14.36 0.64
C VAL A 139 -0.19 14.30 1.12
N LEU A 140 -0.93 13.22 0.79
CA LEU A 140 -2.36 13.13 1.12
C LEU A 140 -2.66 12.55 2.50
N ARG A 141 -1.75 11.75 3.08
CA ARG A 141 -1.93 11.10 4.40
C ARG A 141 -1.60 12.06 5.55
N GLU A 142 -2.37 13.14 5.64
CA GLU A 142 -2.34 14.12 6.74
C GLU A 142 -3.33 13.74 7.87
N GLY A 143 -3.46 12.43 8.10
CA GLY A 143 -4.39 11.81 9.04
C GLY A 143 -3.97 10.38 9.34
N ASN A 144 -4.46 9.83 10.45
CA ASN A 144 -4.19 8.45 10.81
C ASN A 144 -5.15 7.47 10.12
N SER A 145 -4.82 6.18 10.14
CA SER A 145 -5.55 5.15 9.39
C SER A 145 -6.64 4.51 10.25
N ASP A 146 -7.87 4.42 9.75
CA ASP A 146 -8.92 3.48 10.19
C ASP A 146 -9.16 2.46 9.06
N ARG A 147 -8.60 1.26 9.22
CA ARG A 147 -8.69 0.17 8.24
C ARG A 147 -9.47 -1.01 8.80
N ARG A 148 -10.54 -1.41 8.12
CA ARG A 148 -11.45 -2.46 8.61
C ARG A 148 -12.27 -3.12 7.50
N ALA A 149 -12.66 -4.37 7.73
CA ALA A 149 -13.59 -5.06 6.84
C ALA A 149 -15.01 -4.49 7.06
N PRO A 150 -15.74 -4.11 6.00
CA PRO A 150 -17.16 -3.84 6.10
C PRO A 150 -17.93 -5.09 6.55
N LYS A 151 -19.03 -4.90 7.28
CA LYS A 151 -19.88 -5.99 7.75
C LYS A 151 -20.40 -6.85 6.59
N ALA A 152 -20.88 -6.22 5.50
CA ALA A 152 -21.40 -6.92 4.32
C ALA A 152 -20.34 -7.85 3.69
N VAL A 153 -19.09 -7.37 3.56
CA VAL A 153 -17.97 -8.16 3.02
C VAL A 153 -17.64 -9.32 3.94
N LYS A 154 -17.63 -9.10 5.26
CA LYS A 154 -17.39 -10.17 6.24
C LYS A 154 -18.49 -11.23 6.22
N GLU A 155 -19.75 -10.83 6.13
CA GLU A 155 -20.89 -11.75 6.02
C GLU A 155 -20.85 -12.57 4.73
N PHE A 156 -20.49 -11.93 3.61
CA PHE A 156 -20.24 -12.63 2.36
C PHE A 156 -19.13 -13.68 2.51
N ALA A 157 -18.00 -13.34 3.12
CA ALA A 157 -16.91 -14.29 3.35
C ALA A 157 -17.33 -15.48 4.24
N ARG A 158 -18.26 -15.27 5.17
CA ARG A 158 -18.83 -16.37 5.98
C ARG A 158 -19.74 -17.29 5.17
N LYS A 159 -20.58 -16.74 4.28
CA LYS A 159 -21.46 -17.52 3.39
C LYS A 159 -20.66 -18.23 2.28
N HIS A 160 -19.57 -17.62 1.82
CA HIS A 160 -18.73 -18.06 0.71
C HIS A 160 -17.26 -18.14 1.14
N PRO A 161 -16.90 -19.09 2.04
CA PRO A 161 -15.54 -19.18 2.57
C PRO A 161 -14.53 -19.47 1.46
N HIS A 162 -13.44 -18.70 1.46
CA HIS A 162 -12.32 -18.90 0.55
C HIS A 162 -11.43 -20.05 1.05
N SER A 163 -10.54 -20.53 0.19
CA SER A 163 -9.64 -21.64 0.54
C SER A 163 -8.60 -21.23 1.59
N MET A 164 -8.46 -22.06 2.62
CA MET A 164 -7.41 -22.00 3.64
C MET A 164 -6.62 -23.32 3.62
N GLY A 165 -5.30 -23.24 3.48
CA GLY A 165 -4.42 -24.40 3.49
C GLY A 165 -4.33 -25.02 4.87
N GLU A 166 -4.33 -26.35 4.94
CA GLU A 166 -4.23 -27.08 6.20
C GLU A 166 -2.88 -26.84 6.89
N TRP A 167 -2.92 -26.61 8.20
CA TRP A 167 -1.73 -26.48 9.03
C TRP A 167 -1.43 -27.78 9.78
N SER A 168 -0.26 -28.36 9.49
CA SER A 168 0.24 -29.51 10.25
C SER A 168 0.97 -29.07 11.52
N GLN A 169 0.68 -29.72 12.64
CA GLN A 169 1.46 -29.59 13.88
C GLN A 169 2.95 -29.94 13.68
N ALA A 170 3.26 -30.80 12.70
CA ALA A 170 4.63 -31.20 12.36
C ALA A 170 5.30 -30.26 11.35
N SER A 171 4.63 -29.18 10.92
CA SER A 171 5.20 -28.22 9.97
C SER A 171 6.53 -27.67 10.50
N ARG A 172 7.51 -27.60 9.61
CA ARG A 172 8.87 -27.11 9.86
C ARG A 172 9.01 -25.62 9.57
N THR A 173 7.97 -25.01 9.00
CA THR A 173 7.94 -23.59 8.66
C THR A 173 8.14 -22.71 9.88
N HIS A 174 9.01 -21.72 9.78
CA HIS A 174 9.29 -20.77 10.85
C HIS A 174 9.86 -19.48 10.28
N VAL A 175 9.78 -18.41 11.06
CA VAL A 175 10.47 -17.16 10.79
C VAL A 175 11.89 -17.25 11.36
N ALA A 176 12.88 -16.87 10.56
CA ALA A 176 14.23 -16.63 11.02
C ALA A 176 14.51 -15.12 11.02
N THR A 177 15.01 -14.62 12.15
CA THR A 177 15.30 -13.19 12.35
C THR A 177 16.56 -13.03 13.19
N MET A 178 17.25 -11.89 13.03
CA MET A 178 18.48 -11.61 13.76
C MET A 178 18.24 -11.58 15.27
N LYS A 179 19.28 -11.96 16.05
CA LYS A 179 19.25 -11.99 17.52
C LYS A 179 20.12 -10.89 18.16
N GLY A 180 20.65 -10.00 17.33
CA GLY A 180 21.54 -8.90 17.69
C GLY A 180 22.04 -8.20 16.43
N GLY A 181 22.43 -6.94 16.55
CA GLY A 181 23.02 -6.17 15.44
C GLY A 181 22.04 -5.75 14.34
N ASP A 182 20.73 -5.80 14.57
CA ASP A 182 19.73 -5.20 13.70
C ASP A 182 19.19 -3.88 14.31
N PHE A 183 18.24 -3.26 13.61
CA PHE A 183 17.63 -2.01 14.06
C PHE A 183 17.01 -2.10 15.47
N TYR A 184 16.37 -3.23 15.79
CA TYR A 184 15.71 -3.42 17.09
C TYR A 184 16.70 -3.36 18.25
N HIS A 185 17.82 -4.09 18.15
CA HIS A 185 18.77 -4.21 19.26
C HIS A 185 19.65 -2.96 19.44
N GLY A 186 19.82 -2.16 18.38
CA GLY A 186 20.60 -0.92 18.41
C GLY A 186 19.78 0.34 18.65
N GLU A 187 18.45 0.26 18.73
CA GLU A 187 17.56 1.42 18.81
C GLU A 187 17.84 2.28 20.05
N LYS A 188 17.80 3.60 19.87
CA LYS A 188 17.75 4.61 20.93
C LYS A 188 16.70 5.64 20.55
N SER A 189 15.95 6.14 21.53
CA SER A 189 14.84 7.06 21.28
C SER A 189 14.80 8.18 22.33
N LEU A 190 14.24 9.33 21.94
CA LEU A 190 14.09 10.51 22.78
C LEU A 190 12.81 11.26 22.38
N THR A 191 12.02 11.66 23.38
CA THR A 191 10.99 12.71 23.21
C THR A 191 11.62 14.09 23.42
N LEU A 192 11.43 15.01 22.48
CA LEU A 192 11.94 16.38 22.59
C LEU A 192 11.15 17.24 23.58
N ASP A 193 11.87 18.09 24.28
CA ASP A 193 11.37 19.05 25.28
C ASP A 193 11.10 20.45 24.72
N LYS A 194 11.55 20.72 23.49
CA LYS A 194 11.39 21.99 22.77
C LYS A 194 11.65 21.77 21.27
N ASN A 195 11.27 22.75 20.44
CA ASN A 195 11.63 22.76 19.02
C ASN A 195 13.16 22.75 18.85
N ARG A 196 13.66 21.98 17.88
CA ARG A 196 15.10 21.89 17.56
C ARG A 196 15.31 21.77 16.05
N SER A 197 16.41 22.34 15.56
CA SER A 197 17.00 21.98 14.25
C SER A 197 18.20 21.09 14.53
N VAL A 198 18.23 19.88 13.96
CA VAL A 198 19.31 18.92 14.19
C VAL A 198 19.98 18.54 12.87
N ARG A 199 21.22 18.06 12.95
CA ARG A 199 21.95 17.45 11.84
C ARG A 199 22.35 16.01 12.17
N MET A 200 22.52 15.22 11.11
CA MET A 200 23.06 13.87 11.18
C MET A 200 24.52 13.91 10.70
N GLU A 201 25.46 13.56 11.56
CA GLU A 201 26.90 13.59 11.25
C GLU A 201 27.59 12.28 11.64
N LEU A 202 28.65 11.92 10.90
CA LEU A 202 29.52 10.79 11.18
C LEU A 202 30.92 11.31 11.53
N LYS A 203 31.37 11.03 12.75
CA LYS A 203 32.75 11.26 13.19
C LYS A 203 33.57 10.02 12.88
N THR A 204 34.40 10.11 11.85
CA THR A 204 35.24 8.99 11.38
C THR A 204 36.39 8.72 12.36
N LYS A 205 37.00 7.54 12.27
CA LYS A 205 38.21 7.21 13.06
C LYS A 205 39.41 8.12 12.76
N SER A 206 39.44 8.75 11.58
CA SER A 206 40.48 9.71 11.20
C SER A 206 40.34 11.08 11.89
N GLY A 207 39.19 11.35 12.52
CA GLY A 207 38.84 12.64 13.12
C GLY A 207 38.10 13.59 12.18
N GLU A 208 37.80 13.20 10.95
CA GLU A 208 36.95 13.94 10.03
C GLU A 208 35.46 13.79 10.39
N THR A 209 34.70 14.88 10.29
CA THR A 209 33.24 14.88 10.44
C THR A 209 32.56 14.97 9.07
N VAL A 210 31.85 13.91 8.69
CA VAL A 210 31.03 13.85 7.48
C VAL A 210 29.60 14.20 7.84
N VAL A 211 29.07 15.30 7.30
CA VAL A 211 27.66 15.66 7.49
C VAL A 211 26.80 14.91 6.47
N LEU A 212 26.01 13.94 6.95
CA LEU A 212 25.12 13.13 6.12
C LEU A 212 23.80 13.87 5.83
N LYS A 213 23.29 14.61 6.80
CA LYS A 213 22.12 15.48 6.63
C LYS A 213 22.29 16.77 7.43
N PRO A 214 22.35 17.94 6.79
CA PRO A 214 22.67 19.19 7.47
C PRO A 214 21.54 19.75 8.34
N GLU A 215 20.28 19.46 8.00
CA GLU A 215 19.13 19.95 8.74
C GLU A 215 17.95 18.97 8.72
N VAL A 216 17.37 18.77 9.91
CA VAL A 216 16.08 18.13 10.18
C VAL A 216 15.37 19.01 11.21
N LYS A 217 14.19 19.53 10.85
CA LYS A 217 13.37 20.34 11.74
C LYS A 217 12.46 19.46 12.59
N LEU A 218 12.52 19.68 13.90
CA LEU A 218 11.79 18.91 14.90
C LEU A 218 11.02 19.86 15.81
N ASP A 219 9.82 19.45 16.18
CA ASP A 219 8.91 20.22 17.03
C ASP A 219 8.97 19.69 18.47
N GLU A 220 8.57 20.53 19.42
CA GLU A 220 8.38 20.15 20.81
C GLU A 220 7.45 18.93 20.91
N GLY A 221 7.86 17.95 21.70
CA GLY A 221 7.11 16.71 21.88
C GLY A 221 7.31 15.67 20.78
N ASP A 222 8.02 15.95 19.69
CA ASP A 222 8.37 14.92 18.71
C ASP A 222 9.18 13.80 19.36
N ILE A 223 8.95 12.56 18.92
CA ILE A 223 9.84 11.45 19.22
C ILE A 223 10.79 11.26 18.04
N ILE A 224 12.09 11.17 18.34
CA ILE A 224 13.12 10.83 17.37
C ILE A 224 13.84 9.56 17.78
N ASP A 225 14.21 8.77 16.78
CA ASP A 225 14.92 7.52 16.97
C ASP A 225 16.26 7.53 16.24
N SER A 226 17.24 6.81 16.77
CA SER A 226 18.49 6.51 16.10
C SER A 226 18.73 5.02 16.19
N MET A 227 18.82 4.35 15.05
CA MET A 227 18.99 2.91 14.98
C MET A 227 19.83 2.51 13.77
N PHE A 228 20.56 1.41 13.86
CA PHE A 228 21.37 0.90 12.76
C PHE A 228 21.26 -0.62 12.62
N MET A 229 21.52 -1.12 11.42
CA MET A 229 21.69 -2.54 11.16
C MET A 229 23.15 -2.79 10.77
N SER A 230 23.81 -3.67 11.51
CA SER A 230 25.18 -4.05 11.26
C SER A 230 25.28 -4.96 10.04
N LYS A 231 26.06 -4.56 9.04
CA LYS A 231 26.33 -5.36 7.84
C LYS A 231 27.02 -6.67 8.18
N LYS A 232 27.99 -6.65 9.11
CA LYS A 232 28.69 -7.87 9.54
C LYS A 232 27.73 -8.86 10.20
N ALA A 233 26.88 -8.38 11.12
CA ALA A 233 25.88 -9.23 11.77
C ALA A 233 24.86 -9.78 10.77
N LEU A 234 24.43 -8.96 9.81
CA LEU A 234 23.50 -9.37 8.75
C LEU A 234 24.08 -10.46 7.85
N ILE A 235 25.33 -10.30 7.40
CA ILE A 235 26.02 -11.30 6.56
C ILE A 235 26.19 -12.61 7.32
N ALA A 236 26.65 -12.56 8.58
CA ALA A 236 26.81 -13.75 9.41
C ALA A 236 25.47 -14.48 9.64
N PHE A 237 24.40 -13.72 9.89
CA PHE A 237 23.05 -14.25 10.00
C PHE A 237 22.61 -14.95 8.70
N TYR A 238 22.81 -14.35 7.54
CA TYR A 238 22.47 -14.99 6.28
C TYR A 238 23.27 -16.28 6.04
N GLU A 239 24.57 -16.28 6.31
CA GLU A 239 25.38 -17.49 6.18
C GLU A 239 24.85 -18.61 7.07
N GLU A 240 24.54 -18.31 8.33
CA GLU A 240 23.97 -19.27 9.29
C GLU A 240 22.61 -19.80 8.80
N GLN A 241 21.69 -18.91 8.40
CA GLN A 241 20.33 -19.32 8.04
C GLN A 241 20.24 -20.07 6.71
N ILE A 242 21.10 -19.74 5.75
CA ILE A 242 21.22 -20.47 4.49
C ILE A 242 21.77 -21.88 4.76
N GLU A 243 22.80 -21.98 5.59
CA GLU A 243 23.38 -23.27 5.97
C GLU A 243 22.41 -24.14 6.78
N ASP A 244 21.68 -23.55 7.72
CA ASP A 244 20.65 -24.25 8.49
C ASP A 244 19.51 -24.74 7.59
N ALA A 245 19.00 -23.91 6.67
CA ALA A 245 17.98 -24.30 5.69
C ALA A 245 18.48 -25.48 4.82
N TYR A 246 19.75 -25.45 4.40
CA TYR A 246 20.35 -26.53 3.61
C TYR A 246 20.44 -27.84 4.40
N LYS A 247 21.04 -27.81 5.61
CA LYS A 247 21.19 -28.98 6.48
C LYS A 247 19.86 -29.58 6.90
N THR A 248 18.87 -28.72 7.14
CA THR A 248 17.54 -29.15 7.55
C THR A 248 16.68 -29.55 6.35
N GLY A 249 17.02 -29.16 5.12
CA GLY A 249 16.22 -29.44 3.92
C GLY A 249 14.89 -28.70 3.92
N VAL A 250 14.82 -27.53 4.57
CA VAL A 250 13.69 -26.61 4.50
C VAL A 250 14.00 -25.56 3.44
N MET A 251 13.02 -25.20 2.62
CA MET A 251 13.20 -24.19 1.58
C MET A 251 13.55 -22.84 2.21
N PHE A 252 14.41 -22.06 1.56
CA PHE A 252 14.77 -20.72 2.00
C PHE A 252 13.91 -19.68 1.27
N SER A 253 13.34 -18.73 2.02
CA SER A 253 12.65 -17.57 1.46
C SER A 253 13.06 -16.28 2.18
N LEU A 254 13.16 -15.17 1.46
CA LEU A 254 13.48 -13.85 1.97
C LEU A 254 12.26 -12.94 1.84
N HIS A 255 11.87 -12.32 2.96
CA HIS A 255 10.70 -11.46 3.06
C HIS A 255 11.12 -10.08 3.56
N VAL A 256 11.20 -9.12 2.64
CA VAL A 256 11.54 -7.72 2.93
C VAL A 256 10.56 -6.77 2.23
N LYS A 257 10.66 -5.47 2.49
CA LYS A 257 9.79 -4.43 1.91
C LYS A 257 10.58 -3.45 1.04
N ALA A 258 11.24 -3.92 -0.02
CA ALA A 258 12.24 -3.14 -0.76
C ALA A 258 11.67 -1.92 -1.51
N THR A 259 10.45 -2.01 -2.03
CA THR A 259 9.81 -0.90 -2.75
C THR A 259 9.54 0.31 -1.85
N MET A 260 9.07 0.07 -0.62
CA MET A 260 8.76 1.14 0.33
C MET A 260 10.03 1.62 1.04
N MET A 261 10.81 0.68 1.62
CA MET A 261 12.09 1.00 2.27
C MET A 261 13.22 1.18 1.24
N LYS A 262 13.07 2.18 0.37
CA LYS A 262 13.84 2.38 -0.86
C LYS A 262 15.37 2.48 -0.72
N VAL A 263 15.87 2.73 0.49
CA VAL A 263 17.32 2.77 0.78
C VAL A 263 17.76 1.47 1.47
N SER A 264 17.20 1.18 2.65
CA SER A 264 17.70 0.08 3.49
C SER A 264 17.45 -1.30 2.91
N HIS A 265 16.23 -1.60 2.47
CA HIS A 265 15.86 -2.98 2.11
C HIS A 265 16.47 -3.49 0.80
N PRO A 266 16.71 -2.67 -0.24
CA PRO A 266 17.54 -3.09 -1.37
C PRO A 266 18.97 -3.51 -0.96
N ILE A 267 19.58 -2.83 0.01
CA ILE A 267 20.91 -3.21 0.54
C ILE A 267 20.81 -4.54 1.30
N VAL A 268 19.82 -4.68 2.19
CA VAL A 268 19.56 -5.91 2.95
C VAL A 268 19.32 -7.11 2.03
N PHE A 269 18.56 -6.90 0.94
CA PHE A 269 18.29 -7.89 -0.08
C PHE A 269 19.57 -8.25 -0.87
N GLY A 270 20.33 -7.24 -1.33
CA GLY A 270 21.55 -7.45 -2.08
C GLY A 270 22.59 -8.24 -1.29
N HIS A 271 22.68 -8.03 0.03
CA HIS A 271 23.52 -8.88 0.89
C HIS A 271 23.08 -10.34 0.91
N ALA A 272 21.78 -10.64 0.96
CA ALA A 272 21.30 -12.02 0.88
C ALA A 272 21.70 -12.69 -0.44
N VAL A 273 21.55 -11.98 -1.57
CA VAL A 273 21.94 -12.46 -2.89
C VAL A 273 23.45 -12.72 -2.95
N LYS A 274 24.27 -11.76 -2.51
CA LYS A 274 25.73 -11.89 -2.49
C LYS A 274 26.20 -13.06 -1.62
N VAL A 275 25.56 -13.29 -0.47
CA VAL A 275 25.92 -14.41 0.42
C VAL A 275 25.50 -15.76 -0.19
N PHE A 276 24.32 -15.82 -0.80
CA PHE A 276 23.82 -17.04 -1.44
C PHE A 276 24.73 -17.48 -2.60
N TYR A 277 25.05 -16.57 -3.53
CA TYR A 277 25.87 -16.81 -4.72
C TYR A 277 27.36 -16.48 -4.54
N LYS A 278 27.86 -16.47 -3.31
CA LYS A 278 29.20 -15.94 -2.97
C LYS A 278 30.35 -16.54 -3.80
N GLU A 279 30.28 -17.83 -4.09
CA GLU A 279 31.34 -18.54 -4.84
C GLU A 279 31.36 -18.13 -6.31
N ALA A 280 30.19 -18.05 -6.95
CA ALA A 280 30.07 -17.60 -8.33
C ALA A 280 30.44 -16.12 -8.48
N PHE A 281 30.04 -15.26 -7.53
CA PHE A 281 30.42 -13.85 -7.55
C PHE A 281 31.92 -13.65 -7.33
N ALA A 282 32.56 -14.43 -6.45
CA ALA A 282 34.00 -14.37 -6.27
C ALA A 282 34.76 -14.78 -7.55
N LYS A 283 34.28 -15.81 -8.28
CA LYS A 283 34.89 -16.25 -9.54
C LYS A 283 34.78 -15.19 -10.65
N HIS A 284 33.64 -14.49 -10.73
CA HIS A 284 33.32 -13.57 -11.83
C HIS A 284 33.44 -12.08 -11.48
N GLN A 285 33.96 -11.75 -10.29
CA GLN A 285 33.92 -10.41 -9.71
C GLN A 285 34.33 -9.31 -10.70
N LYS A 286 35.49 -9.46 -11.34
CA LYS A 286 36.03 -8.45 -12.26
C LYS A 286 35.07 -8.15 -13.42
N VAL A 287 34.48 -9.18 -14.03
CA VAL A 287 33.57 -9.00 -15.17
C VAL A 287 32.24 -8.38 -14.72
N LEU A 288 31.74 -8.76 -13.54
CA LEU A 288 30.51 -8.22 -12.98
C LEU A 288 30.67 -6.74 -12.60
N GLU A 289 31.83 -6.35 -12.08
CA GLU A 289 32.19 -4.95 -11.79
C GLU A 289 32.31 -4.11 -13.07
N GLU A 290 32.98 -4.63 -14.11
CA GLU A 290 33.10 -3.94 -15.41
C GLU A 290 31.73 -3.72 -16.09
N LEU A 291 30.80 -4.66 -15.91
CA LEU A 291 29.41 -4.54 -16.37
C LEU A 291 28.55 -3.65 -15.46
N GLY A 292 29.05 -3.26 -14.30
CA GLY A 292 28.32 -2.47 -13.30
C GLY A 292 27.12 -3.22 -12.70
N VAL A 293 27.19 -4.54 -12.53
CA VAL A 293 26.10 -5.35 -11.96
C VAL A 293 25.79 -4.92 -10.52
N ASN A 294 24.50 -4.63 -10.25
CA ASN A 294 24.01 -4.23 -8.95
C ASN A 294 22.88 -5.15 -8.48
N VAL A 295 23.25 -6.16 -7.71
CA VAL A 295 22.30 -7.16 -7.17
C VAL A 295 21.37 -6.63 -6.08
N ASN A 296 21.53 -5.38 -5.62
CA ASN A 296 20.49 -4.72 -4.82
C ASN A 296 19.20 -4.55 -5.65
N ASN A 297 19.30 -4.57 -6.99
CA ASN A 297 18.18 -4.56 -7.93
C ASN A 297 17.67 -5.97 -8.29
N GLY A 298 18.22 -7.05 -7.72
CA GLY A 298 17.85 -8.42 -8.09
C GLY A 298 18.85 -9.12 -9.02
N MET A 299 18.67 -10.44 -9.16
CA MET A 299 19.38 -11.23 -10.16
C MET A 299 18.98 -10.87 -11.59
N SER A 300 17.82 -10.24 -11.80
CA SER A 300 17.42 -9.70 -13.11
C SER A 300 18.45 -8.73 -13.67
N ASP A 301 18.99 -7.82 -12.84
CA ASP A 301 20.05 -6.87 -13.25
C ASP A 301 21.32 -7.58 -13.74
N LEU A 302 21.72 -8.66 -13.06
CA LEU A 302 22.82 -9.51 -13.51
C LEU A 302 22.49 -10.15 -14.86
N TYR A 303 21.33 -10.80 -14.98
CA TYR A 303 20.94 -11.51 -16.20
C TYR A 303 20.82 -10.57 -17.41
N ASP A 304 20.37 -9.34 -17.22
CA ASP A 304 20.28 -8.34 -18.29
C ASP A 304 21.66 -7.87 -18.75
N LYS A 305 22.57 -7.57 -17.81
CA LYS A 305 23.91 -7.05 -18.14
C LYS A 305 24.80 -8.08 -18.81
N ILE A 306 24.74 -9.35 -18.39
CA ILE A 306 25.56 -10.41 -19.01
C ILE A 306 25.12 -10.74 -20.45
N GLN A 307 23.97 -10.24 -20.94
CA GLN A 307 23.57 -10.41 -22.35
C GLN A 307 24.54 -9.74 -23.32
N THR A 308 25.27 -8.73 -22.86
CA THR A 308 26.27 -8.00 -23.66
C THR A 308 27.58 -8.78 -23.84
N LEU A 309 27.79 -9.86 -23.07
CA LEU A 309 29.00 -10.67 -23.12
C LEU A 309 28.97 -11.69 -24.28
N PRO A 310 30.15 -12.18 -24.71
CA PRO A 310 30.23 -13.35 -25.58
C PRO A 310 29.51 -14.56 -24.98
N ALA A 311 28.85 -15.35 -25.83
CA ALA A 311 28.02 -16.48 -25.39
C ALA A 311 28.74 -17.45 -24.44
N SER A 312 30.02 -17.76 -24.69
CA SER A 312 30.80 -18.66 -23.84
C SER A 312 31.00 -18.13 -22.42
N GLN A 313 31.28 -16.84 -22.26
CA GLN A 313 31.44 -16.21 -20.93
C GLN A 313 30.10 -16.11 -20.21
N ARG A 314 29.04 -15.72 -20.94
CA ARG A 314 27.67 -15.67 -20.40
C ARG A 314 27.22 -17.05 -19.91
N GLU A 315 27.45 -18.10 -20.70
CA GLU A 315 27.09 -19.47 -20.34
C GLU A 315 27.90 -19.98 -19.14
N GLU A 316 29.19 -19.65 -19.05
CA GLU A 316 30.00 -19.98 -17.87
C GLU A 316 29.43 -19.35 -16.59
N ILE A 317 29.10 -18.05 -16.63
CA ILE A 317 28.49 -17.35 -15.49
C ILE A 317 27.17 -18.02 -15.10
N ILE A 318 26.29 -18.30 -16.05
CA ILE A 318 24.99 -18.94 -15.78
C ILE A 318 25.18 -20.34 -15.18
N GLN A 319 26.13 -21.13 -15.70
CA GLN A 319 26.44 -22.45 -15.16
C GLN A 319 26.95 -22.39 -13.73
N ASP A 320 27.84 -21.44 -13.41
CA ASP A 320 28.34 -21.28 -12.04
C ASP A 320 27.25 -20.80 -11.08
N ILE A 321 26.33 -19.93 -11.53
CA ILE A 321 25.14 -19.55 -10.75
C ILE A 321 24.26 -20.77 -10.48
N HIS A 322 24.05 -21.64 -11.48
CA HIS A 322 23.26 -22.87 -11.30
C HIS A 322 23.95 -23.86 -10.36
N ALA A 323 25.28 -24.01 -10.46
CA ALA A 323 26.06 -24.92 -9.61
C ALA A 323 25.95 -24.57 -8.11
N VAL A 324 25.79 -23.29 -7.77
CA VAL A 324 25.55 -22.86 -6.38
C VAL A 324 24.33 -23.57 -5.77
N HIS A 325 23.28 -23.82 -6.55
CA HIS A 325 22.06 -24.47 -6.05
C HIS A 325 22.27 -25.94 -5.64
N GLU A 326 23.35 -26.59 -6.07
CA GLU A 326 23.69 -27.96 -5.64
C GLU A 326 24.19 -28.02 -4.19
N HIS A 327 24.66 -26.89 -3.65
CA HIS A 327 25.28 -26.79 -2.32
C HIS A 327 24.60 -25.74 -1.43
N ARG A 328 23.39 -25.33 -1.82
CA ARG A 328 22.57 -24.33 -1.14
C ARG A 328 21.15 -24.85 -0.97
N PRO A 329 20.36 -24.29 -0.02
CA PRO A 329 18.97 -24.70 0.11
C PRO A 329 18.19 -24.36 -1.16
N GLU A 330 17.12 -25.13 -1.40
CA GLU A 330 16.13 -24.74 -2.39
C GLU A 330 15.59 -23.35 -2.08
N LEU A 331 15.44 -22.51 -3.11
CA LEU A 331 14.87 -21.17 -2.98
C LEU A 331 13.37 -21.18 -3.31
N ALA A 332 12.61 -20.36 -2.61
CA ALA A 332 11.25 -20.04 -3.00
C ALA A 332 11.18 -19.44 -4.41
N MET A 333 10.11 -19.79 -5.12
CA MET A 333 9.84 -19.34 -6.48
C MET A 333 8.68 -18.36 -6.49
N VAL A 334 8.83 -17.30 -7.28
CA VAL A 334 7.74 -16.38 -7.65
C VAL A 334 6.96 -16.99 -8.81
N ASP A 335 7.67 -17.55 -9.79
CA ASP A 335 7.11 -18.29 -10.93
C ASP A 335 8.08 -19.43 -11.30
N SER A 336 7.73 -20.66 -10.89
CA SER A 336 8.56 -21.83 -11.14
C SER A 336 8.64 -22.21 -12.62
N ALA A 337 7.57 -21.98 -13.40
CA ALA A 337 7.54 -22.31 -14.82
C ALA A 337 8.49 -21.41 -15.64
N ARG A 338 8.71 -20.19 -15.18
CA ARG A 338 9.63 -19.22 -15.79
C ARG A 338 11.00 -19.13 -15.11
N GLY A 339 11.24 -19.92 -14.05
CA GLY A 339 12.48 -19.88 -13.30
C GLY A 339 12.71 -18.59 -12.49
N ILE A 340 11.63 -17.85 -12.17
CA ILE A 340 11.71 -16.60 -11.39
C ILE A 340 11.77 -16.95 -9.90
N THR A 341 12.95 -16.76 -9.31
CA THR A 341 13.21 -17.05 -7.89
C THR A 341 12.84 -15.86 -6.99
N ASN A 342 12.83 -16.08 -5.67
CA ASN A 342 12.72 -15.02 -4.66
C ASN A 342 13.81 -13.94 -4.78
N PHE A 343 14.95 -14.25 -5.41
CA PHE A 343 16.06 -13.32 -5.64
C PHE A 343 16.03 -12.64 -7.02
N HIS A 344 15.00 -12.89 -7.83
CA HIS A 344 14.92 -12.31 -9.18
C HIS A 344 14.78 -10.78 -9.13
N SER A 345 13.84 -10.27 -8.34
CA SER A 345 13.67 -8.83 -8.07
C SER A 345 13.33 -8.59 -6.60
N PRO A 346 13.87 -7.54 -5.96
CA PRO A 346 13.59 -7.21 -4.55
C PRO A 346 12.14 -6.79 -4.28
N SER A 347 11.37 -6.45 -5.33
CA SER A 347 9.97 -6.06 -5.23
C SER A 347 8.98 -7.21 -5.47
N ASP A 348 9.44 -8.40 -5.88
CA ASP A 348 8.53 -9.51 -6.19
C ASP A 348 7.92 -10.14 -4.94
N VAL A 349 8.71 -10.25 -3.86
CA VAL A 349 8.29 -10.88 -2.59
C VAL A 349 8.32 -9.83 -1.48
N ILE A 350 7.16 -9.21 -1.25
CA ILE A 350 7.00 -8.13 -0.29
C ILE A 350 6.43 -8.69 1.03
N VAL A 351 7.09 -8.44 2.16
CA VAL A 351 6.83 -9.11 3.45
C VAL A 351 5.37 -9.10 3.91
N ASP A 352 4.70 -7.97 3.83
CA ASP A 352 3.30 -7.77 4.24
C ASP A 352 2.31 -8.60 3.42
N ALA A 353 2.56 -8.84 2.13
CA ALA A 353 1.69 -9.65 1.28
C ALA A 353 2.13 -11.12 1.24
N SER A 354 3.45 -11.37 1.20
CA SER A 354 4.04 -12.70 1.07
C SER A 354 3.91 -13.53 2.35
N MET A 355 4.04 -12.92 3.54
CA MET A 355 3.89 -13.65 4.80
C MET A 355 2.45 -14.13 5.02
N PRO A 356 1.40 -13.31 4.86
CA PRO A 356 0.02 -13.80 4.92
C PRO A 356 -0.33 -14.81 3.84
N ALA A 357 0.18 -14.64 2.61
CA ALA A 357 -0.01 -15.63 1.55
C ALA A 357 0.59 -16.98 1.96
N MET A 358 1.84 -17.01 2.43
CA MET A 358 2.49 -18.22 2.92
C MET A 358 1.73 -18.85 4.10
N ILE A 359 1.25 -18.02 5.05
CA ILE A 359 0.47 -18.49 6.21
C ILE A 359 -0.87 -19.09 5.77
N ARG A 360 -1.60 -18.41 4.88
CA ARG A 360 -2.87 -18.89 4.30
C ARG A 360 -2.69 -20.21 3.54
N LEU A 361 -1.55 -20.42 2.88
CA LEU A 361 -1.20 -21.66 2.17
C LEU A 361 -0.77 -22.83 3.09
N GLY A 362 -1.05 -22.75 4.40
CA GLY A 362 -0.68 -23.80 5.35
C GLY A 362 0.79 -23.75 5.76
N GLY A 363 1.39 -22.55 5.72
CA GLY A 363 2.79 -22.35 6.02
C GLY A 363 3.73 -22.72 4.87
N LYS A 364 3.30 -22.57 3.62
CA LYS A 364 4.02 -23.10 2.45
C LYS A 364 4.23 -22.07 1.35
N MET A 365 5.28 -22.28 0.57
CA MET A 365 5.58 -21.51 -0.64
C MET A 365 5.98 -22.47 -1.78
N TYR A 366 5.95 -21.99 -3.01
CA TYR A 366 6.27 -22.80 -4.19
C TYR A 366 7.78 -22.98 -4.36
N GLY A 367 8.22 -24.22 -4.56
CA GLY A 367 9.59 -24.58 -4.89
C GLY A 367 9.84 -24.66 -6.40
N ALA A 368 11.06 -25.03 -6.78
CA ALA A 368 11.50 -25.11 -8.18
C ALA A 368 10.72 -26.18 -8.97
N ASP A 369 10.22 -27.22 -8.30
CA ASP A 369 9.36 -28.27 -8.88
C ASP A 369 7.90 -27.86 -9.06
N GLY A 370 7.54 -26.62 -8.72
CA GLY A 370 6.18 -26.09 -8.78
C GLY A 370 5.25 -26.62 -7.69
N ARG A 371 5.77 -27.32 -6.67
CA ARG A 371 4.99 -27.84 -5.53
C ARG A 371 5.19 -26.94 -4.30
N THR A 372 4.22 -26.97 -3.41
CA THR A 372 4.29 -26.21 -2.15
C THR A 372 5.08 -26.98 -1.09
N LYS A 373 5.98 -26.28 -0.39
CA LYS A 373 6.87 -26.84 0.63
C LYS A 373 6.93 -25.94 1.86
N ASP A 374 7.28 -26.54 3.00
CA ASP A 374 7.60 -25.78 4.21
C ASP A 374 8.82 -24.89 3.98
N THR A 375 8.83 -23.70 4.58
CA THR A 375 9.85 -22.67 4.33
C THR A 375 10.41 -22.05 5.61
N LYS A 376 11.70 -21.71 5.58
CA LYS A 376 12.33 -20.78 6.51
C LYS A 376 12.11 -19.38 5.95
N ALA A 377 11.13 -18.68 6.51
CA ALA A 377 10.82 -17.30 6.16
C ALA A 377 11.83 -16.36 6.84
N VAL A 378 12.82 -15.90 6.08
CA VAL A 378 13.87 -15.02 6.59
C VAL A 378 13.38 -13.57 6.57
N ASN A 379 13.29 -12.99 7.75
CA ASN A 379 12.96 -11.60 8.02
C ASN A 379 14.08 -11.04 8.92
N PRO A 380 15.16 -10.47 8.34
CA PRO A 380 16.36 -10.15 9.12
C PRO A 380 16.09 -9.22 10.30
N GLU A 381 15.30 -8.16 10.07
CA GLU A 381 14.88 -7.24 11.13
C GLU A 381 13.87 -7.89 12.09
N SER A 382 14.22 -7.90 13.37
CA SER A 382 13.44 -8.53 14.45
C SER A 382 12.31 -7.65 15.00
N THR A 383 12.33 -6.36 14.70
CA THR A 383 11.36 -5.36 15.16
C THR A 383 9.92 -5.86 15.03
N PHE A 384 9.57 -6.33 13.83
CA PHE A 384 8.20 -6.72 13.47
C PHE A 384 8.07 -8.18 13.00
N SER A 385 9.17 -8.92 12.85
CA SER A 385 9.12 -10.31 12.35
C SER A 385 8.51 -11.29 13.38
N ARG A 386 8.61 -10.95 14.67
CA ARG A 386 8.20 -11.80 15.79
C ARG A 386 6.70 -12.07 15.82
N ILE A 387 5.87 -11.15 15.32
CA ILE A 387 4.41 -11.36 15.24
C ILE A 387 4.03 -12.48 14.26
N TYR A 388 4.78 -12.65 13.18
CA TYR A 388 4.54 -13.73 12.22
C TYR A 388 4.95 -15.07 12.79
N GLN A 389 6.05 -15.14 13.55
CA GLN A 389 6.41 -16.38 14.25
C GLN A 389 5.32 -16.81 15.24
N GLU A 390 4.73 -15.85 15.95
CA GLU A 390 3.64 -16.12 16.87
C GLU A 390 2.40 -16.66 16.16
N MET A 391 2.02 -16.06 15.03
CA MET A 391 0.96 -16.55 14.16
C MET A 391 1.22 -17.97 13.64
N ILE A 392 2.43 -18.26 13.18
CA ILE A 392 2.84 -19.59 12.71
C ILE A 392 2.72 -20.62 13.84
N ASN A 393 3.22 -20.30 15.04
CA ASN A 393 3.11 -21.17 16.20
C ASN A 393 1.65 -21.43 16.58
N PHE A 394 0.81 -20.39 16.50
CA PHE A 394 -0.62 -20.49 16.73
C PHE A 394 -1.27 -21.46 15.74
N CYS A 395 -1.04 -21.26 14.43
CA CYS A 395 -1.62 -22.11 13.38
C CYS A 395 -1.14 -23.56 13.48
N LYS A 396 0.14 -23.80 13.81
CA LYS A 396 0.62 -25.17 14.08
C LYS A 396 -0.15 -25.82 15.22
N THR A 397 -0.42 -25.08 16.29
CA THR A 397 -1.10 -25.63 17.49
C THR A 397 -2.60 -25.86 17.25
N HIS A 398 -3.27 -24.88 16.64
CA HIS A 398 -4.73 -24.81 16.55
C HIS A 398 -5.31 -25.18 15.17
N GLY A 399 -4.45 -25.41 14.17
CA GLY A 399 -4.86 -25.54 12.77
C GLY A 399 -5.05 -24.19 12.09
N GLN A 400 -5.49 -24.22 10.83
CA GLN A 400 -5.84 -23.03 10.05
C GLN A 400 -7.05 -22.30 10.63
N PHE A 401 -7.16 -20.98 10.37
CA PHE A 401 -8.37 -20.22 10.68
C PHE A 401 -9.55 -20.66 9.82
N ASP A 402 -10.75 -20.47 10.36
CA ASP A 402 -12.02 -20.73 9.68
C ASP A 402 -12.74 -19.39 9.39
N PRO A 403 -12.78 -18.94 8.12
CA PRO A 403 -13.46 -17.70 7.73
C PRO A 403 -14.95 -17.64 8.08
N THR A 404 -15.61 -18.80 8.28
CA THR A 404 -17.04 -18.86 8.59
C THR A 404 -17.35 -18.47 10.04
N THR A 405 -16.40 -18.67 10.96
CA THR A 405 -16.59 -18.47 12.41
C THR A 405 -15.66 -17.44 13.02
N MET A 406 -14.50 -17.16 12.41
CA MET A 406 -13.53 -16.24 12.99
C MET A 406 -14.08 -14.80 13.11
N GLY A 407 -13.63 -14.11 14.16
CA GLY A 407 -13.88 -12.68 14.36
C GLY A 407 -13.18 -11.81 13.31
N THR A 408 -12.99 -10.53 13.63
CA THR A 408 -12.25 -9.58 12.81
C THR A 408 -11.23 -8.76 13.59
N VAL A 409 -10.17 -8.33 12.91
CA VAL A 409 -9.12 -7.47 13.49
C VAL A 409 -8.98 -6.17 12.69
N PRO A 410 -9.81 -5.15 12.99
CA PRO A 410 -9.61 -3.79 12.49
C PRO A 410 -8.28 -3.20 12.97
N ASN A 411 -7.76 -2.22 12.24
CA ASN A 411 -6.53 -1.51 12.61
C ASN A 411 -6.75 0.00 12.70
N VAL A 412 -6.22 0.59 13.77
CA VAL A 412 -6.04 2.04 13.93
C VAL A 412 -4.55 2.34 13.86
N GLY A 413 -4.10 2.86 12.72
CA GLY A 413 -2.68 2.97 12.38
C GLY A 413 -2.15 4.39 12.47
N LEU A 414 -1.09 4.59 13.24
CA LEU A 414 -0.31 5.83 13.29
C LEU A 414 0.45 6.01 11.97
N MET A 415 0.16 7.07 11.23
CA MET A 415 0.80 7.30 9.92
C MET A 415 0.86 8.77 9.48
N ALA A 416 0.09 9.66 10.12
CA ALA A 416 0.03 11.05 9.72
C ALA A 416 1.42 11.69 9.69
N GLN A 417 1.64 12.60 8.74
CA GLN A 417 2.88 13.37 8.62
C GLN A 417 4.15 12.49 8.46
N LYS A 418 4.01 11.35 7.78
CA LYS A 418 5.10 10.39 7.51
C LYS A 418 5.70 9.80 8.79
N ALA A 419 4.85 9.44 9.75
CA ALA A 419 5.28 8.86 11.03
C ALA A 419 6.24 7.66 10.87
N GLU A 420 7.23 7.59 11.75
CA GLU A 420 8.15 6.47 11.93
C GLU A 420 9.00 6.16 10.68
N GLU A 421 9.14 4.88 10.30
CA GLU A 421 10.08 4.44 9.26
C GLU A 421 9.73 5.01 7.87
N TYR A 422 8.45 5.28 7.58
CA TYR A 422 8.01 5.82 6.29
C TYR A 422 8.52 7.25 6.05
N GLY A 423 8.81 8.00 7.12
CA GLY A 423 9.43 9.32 7.05
C GLY A 423 10.95 9.30 7.00
N SER A 424 11.59 8.13 7.12
CA SER A 424 13.04 8.03 7.35
C SER A 424 13.89 7.97 6.08
N HIS A 425 13.29 7.94 4.88
CA HIS A 425 14.05 7.66 3.64
C HIS A 425 15.18 8.65 3.37
N ASP A 426 14.93 9.94 3.60
CA ASP A 426 15.90 11.02 3.43
C ASP A 426 16.84 11.18 4.63
N LYS A 427 16.71 10.28 5.61
CA LYS A 427 17.45 10.16 6.88
C LYS A 427 17.97 8.73 7.08
N THR A 428 18.15 7.99 5.99
CA THR A 428 18.70 6.63 5.98
C THR A 428 19.96 6.64 5.13
N PHE A 429 21.06 6.14 5.68
CA PHE A 429 22.38 6.19 5.04
C PHE A 429 23.08 4.83 5.17
N GLU A 430 23.74 4.39 4.10
CA GLU A 430 24.79 3.39 4.18
C GLU A 430 26.06 4.11 4.66
N ILE A 431 26.65 3.61 5.74
CA ILE A 431 27.77 4.27 6.41
C ILE A 431 29.05 4.12 5.56
N PRO A 432 29.71 5.23 5.17
CA PRO A 432 30.85 5.18 4.25
C PRO A 432 32.17 4.73 4.90
N GLU A 433 32.31 4.90 6.22
CA GLU A 433 33.50 4.54 6.98
C GLU A 433 33.12 4.29 8.45
N ASP A 434 33.88 3.45 9.14
CA ASP A 434 33.77 3.27 10.59
C ASP A 434 33.81 4.60 11.37
N GLY A 435 32.93 4.73 12.37
CA GLY A 435 32.90 5.93 13.19
C GLY A 435 31.77 5.97 14.21
N VAL A 436 31.47 7.19 14.64
CA VAL A 436 30.37 7.50 15.56
C VAL A 436 29.35 8.35 14.81
N ALA A 437 28.15 7.81 14.62
CA ALA A 437 27.03 8.49 13.99
C ALA A 437 26.20 9.21 15.06
N ASP A 438 26.20 10.54 15.00
CA ASP A 438 25.56 11.43 15.98
C ASP A 438 24.40 12.21 15.35
N ILE A 439 23.33 12.38 16.13
CA ILE A 439 22.28 13.38 15.90
C ILE A 439 22.59 14.56 16.80
N VAL A 440 22.89 15.72 16.21
CA VAL A 440 23.42 16.88 16.92
C VAL A 440 22.51 18.08 16.73
N ASP A 441 22.19 18.76 17.83
CA ASP A 441 21.48 20.03 17.83
C ASP A 441 22.34 21.12 17.16
N ASN A 442 21.78 21.79 16.14
CA ASN A 442 22.52 22.78 15.34
C ASN A 442 22.81 24.06 16.13
N GLU A 443 21.98 24.44 17.09
CA GLU A 443 22.13 25.68 17.84
C GLU A 443 23.16 25.55 18.97
N THR A 444 23.14 24.42 19.67
CA THR A 444 23.93 24.19 20.90
C THR A 444 25.15 23.30 20.69
N GLY A 445 25.17 22.49 19.64
CA GLY A 445 26.17 21.44 19.45
C GLY A 445 25.99 20.22 20.38
N GLU A 446 24.88 20.14 21.11
CA GLU A 446 24.53 19.00 21.96
C GLU A 446 24.30 17.73 21.12
N VAL A 447 24.98 16.64 21.46
CA VAL A 447 24.71 15.31 20.88
C VAL A 447 23.48 14.73 21.58
N LEU A 448 22.39 14.55 20.84
CA LEU A 448 21.13 14.02 21.37
C LEU A 448 21.12 12.49 21.41
N LEU A 449 21.52 11.87 20.30
CA LEU A 449 21.58 10.41 20.15
C LEU A 449 22.86 10.05 19.40
N THR A 450 23.48 8.93 19.77
CA THR A 450 24.78 8.49 19.24
C THR A 450 24.77 6.99 18.95
N GLN A 451 25.43 6.56 17.88
CA GLN A 451 25.60 5.15 17.50
C GLN A 451 27.04 4.87 17.06
N ASN A 452 27.60 3.74 17.51
CA ASN A 452 28.87 3.24 16.97
C ASN A 452 28.55 2.41 15.73
N VAL A 453 29.10 2.79 14.59
CA VAL A 453 28.79 2.20 13.29
C VAL A 453 30.06 1.82 12.53
N GLU A 454 29.93 0.83 11.66
CA GLU A 454 31.00 0.36 10.77
C GLU A 454 30.67 0.60 9.29
N GLU A 455 31.68 0.55 8.43
CA GLU A 455 31.50 0.68 6.98
C GLU A 455 30.45 -0.31 6.42
N GLY A 456 29.46 0.24 5.71
CA GLY A 456 28.37 -0.49 5.09
C GLY A 456 27.20 -0.80 6.04
N ASP A 457 27.28 -0.43 7.32
CA ASP A 457 26.10 -0.45 8.20
C ASP A 457 25.02 0.48 7.66
N ILE A 458 23.75 0.17 7.95
CA ILE A 458 22.63 1.01 7.54
C ILE A 458 22.16 1.77 8.77
N TRP A 459 22.30 3.09 8.78
CA TRP A 459 21.85 3.96 9.88
C TRP A 459 20.60 4.75 9.47
N ARG A 460 19.59 4.82 10.34
CA ARG A 460 18.35 5.56 10.08
C ARG A 460 17.85 6.37 11.27
N MET A 461 17.20 7.50 10.98
CA MET A 461 16.49 8.35 11.95
C MET A 461 15.01 8.54 11.58
N PRO A 462 14.12 7.66 12.08
CA PRO A 462 12.67 7.87 12.13
C PRO A 462 12.26 9.04 13.03
N ILE A 463 11.08 9.60 12.75
CA ILE A 463 10.48 10.70 13.51
C ILE A 463 8.98 10.44 13.61
N VAL A 464 8.37 10.72 14.75
CA VAL A 464 6.92 10.82 14.87
C VAL A 464 6.51 12.11 15.58
N LYS A 465 5.56 12.81 14.97
CA LYS A 465 5.04 14.10 15.45
C LYS A 465 4.06 13.92 16.61
N ASP A 466 4.12 14.78 17.61
CA ASP A 466 3.23 14.68 18.78
C ASP A 466 1.73 14.80 18.39
N ALA A 467 1.42 15.72 17.48
CA ALA A 467 0.07 15.94 17.00
C ALA A 467 -0.52 14.67 16.33
N ALA A 468 0.29 13.94 15.57
CA ALA A 468 -0.09 12.67 14.95
C ALA A 468 -0.40 11.60 16.01
N ILE A 469 0.35 11.56 17.13
CA ILE A 469 0.13 10.61 18.23
C ILE A 469 -1.16 10.91 18.97
N ARG A 470 -1.44 12.19 19.24
CA ARG A 470 -2.70 12.64 19.88
C ARG A 470 -3.91 12.24 19.05
N ASP A 471 -3.87 12.52 17.75
CA ASP A 471 -4.94 12.13 16.82
C ASP A 471 -5.11 10.60 16.76
N TRP A 472 -4.02 9.85 16.75
CA TRP A 472 -4.06 8.38 16.73
C TRP A 472 -4.71 7.80 18.00
N VAL A 473 -4.39 8.34 19.18
CA VAL A 473 -5.03 7.92 20.45
C VAL A 473 -6.52 8.25 20.44
N LYS A 474 -6.89 9.46 20.00
CA LYS A 474 -8.28 9.88 19.84
C LYS A 474 -9.03 8.92 18.92
N LEU A 475 -8.48 8.63 17.74
CA LEU A 475 -9.09 7.72 16.77
C LEU A 475 -9.28 6.31 17.35
N ALA A 476 -8.32 5.80 18.13
CA ALA A 476 -8.45 4.50 18.78
C ALA A 476 -9.60 4.47 19.81
N VAL A 477 -9.77 5.54 20.60
CA VAL A 477 -10.90 5.68 21.54
C VAL A 477 -12.23 5.79 20.80
N ASP A 478 -12.30 6.63 19.78
CA ASP A 478 -13.51 6.85 18.97
C ASP A 478 -13.96 5.54 18.32
N ARG A 479 -13.03 4.77 17.74
CA ARG A 479 -13.33 3.44 17.16
C ARG A 479 -13.72 2.42 18.21
N GLY A 480 -13.04 2.38 19.35
CA GLY A 480 -13.41 1.50 20.46
C GLY A 480 -14.84 1.76 20.94
N ARG A 481 -15.23 3.03 21.05
CA ARG A 481 -16.57 3.45 21.45
C ARG A 481 -17.63 3.15 20.40
N ALA A 482 -17.35 3.48 19.13
CA ALA A 482 -18.30 3.25 18.03
C ALA A 482 -18.60 1.76 17.79
N SER A 483 -17.63 0.88 18.07
CA SER A 483 -17.75 -0.56 17.80
C SER A 483 -18.05 -1.42 19.04
N GLY A 484 -17.76 -0.92 20.25
CA GLY A 484 -17.77 -1.72 21.47
C GLY A 484 -16.66 -2.77 21.54
N MET A 485 -15.70 -2.74 20.61
CA MET A 485 -14.60 -3.72 20.55
C MET A 485 -13.52 -3.42 21.58
N THR A 486 -12.76 -4.47 21.95
CA THR A 486 -11.52 -4.31 22.70
C THR A 486 -10.47 -3.61 21.85
N VAL A 487 -9.80 -2.59 22.39
CA VAL A 487 -8.71 -1.87 21.72
C VAL A 487 -7.38 -2.26 22.38
N LEU A 488 -6.45 -2.75 21.57
CA LEU A 488 -5.09 -3.05 22.01
C LEU A 488 -4.11 -2.12 21.34
N PHE A 489 -3.33 -1.39 22.12
CA PHE A 489 -2.14 -0.70 21.66
C PHE A 489 -0.95 -1.68 21.64
N TRP A 490 -0.39 -1.95 20.46
CA TRP A 490 0.70 -2.91 20.27
C TRP A 490 2.03 -2.19 20.38
N LEU A 491 2.52 -2.08 21.61
CA LEU A 491 3.73 -1.35 21.94
C LEU A 491 4.61 -2.27 22.81
N ASP A 492 5.74 -2.73 22.29
CA ASP A 492 6.80 -3.43 22.99
C ASP A 492 7.33 -2.61 24.18
N THR A 493 7.72 -3.31 25.24
CA THR A 493 8.33 -2.70 26.43
C THR A 493 9.84 -2.59 26.31
N GLU A 494 10.44 -3.34 25.39
CA GLU A 494 11.89 -3.40 25.20
C GLU A 494 12.39 -2.47 24.08
N ARG A 495 11.47 -1.87 23.30
CA ARG A 495 11.81 -0.89 22.26
C ARG A 495 11.82 0.52 22.83
N PRO A 496 12.95 1.26 22.78
CA PRO A 496 12.99 2.65 23.24
C PRO A 496 11.92 3.54 22.59
N HIS A 497 11.69 3.38 21.28
CA HIS A 497 10.65 4.13 20.57
C HIS A 497 9.25 3.89 21.15
N GLU A 498 8.89 2.62 21.30
CA GLU A 498 7.55 2.25 21.77
C GLU A 498 7.38 2.51 23.28
N VAL A 499 8.47 2.60 24.03
CA VAL A 499 8.48 3.11 25.42
C VAL A 499 8.12 4.60 25.47
N GLU A 500 8.64 5.43 24.56
CA GLU A 500 8.23 6.84 24.44
C GLU A 500 6.76 6.95 24.01
N LEU A 501 6.32 6.15 23.03
CA LEU A 501 4.90 6.08 22.64
C LEU A 501 3.99 5.65 23.80
N ARG A 502 4.39 4.68 24.62
CA ARG A 502 3.64 4.24 25.80
C ARG A 502 3.39 5.38 26.78
N LYS A 503 4.38 6.27 26.98
CA LYS A 503 4.23 7.46 27.83
C LYS A 503 3.15 8.40 27.26
N LYS A 504 3.19 8.67 25.96
CA LYS A 504 2.22 9.54 25.28
C LYS A 504 0.82 8.95 25.24
N VAL A 505 0.67 7.66 24.90
CA VAL A 505 -0.61 6.96 24.94
C VAL A 505 -1.23 7.04 26.33
N LYS A 506 -0.45 6.76 27.38
CA LYS A 506 -0.94 6.87 28.77
C LYS A 506 -1.40 8.29 29.10
N ALA A 507 -0.65 9.31 28.68
CA ALA A 507 -1.01 10.69 28.92
C ALA A 507 -2.31 11.07 28.18
N TYR A 508 -2.39 10.78 26.88
CA TYR A 508 -3.49 11.23 26.03
C TYR A 508 -4.78 10.44 26.22
N LEU A 509 -4.72 9.18 26.67
CA LEU A 509 -5.93 8.48 27.11
C LEU A 509 -6.65 9.19 28.26
N ALA A 510 -5.94 9.97 29.09
CA ALA A 510 -6.57 10.74 30.17
C ALA A 510 -7.36 11.97 29.66
N ASP A 511 -7.14 12.39 28.42
CA ASP A 511 -7.84 13.51 27.78
C ASP A 511 -9.19 13.07 27.16
N HIS A 512 -9.50 11.77 27.20
CA HIS A 512 -10.69 11.19 26.59
C HIS A 512 -11.56 10.45 27.61
N ASP A 513 -12.87 10.39 27.31
CA ASP A 513 -13.77 9.51 28.06
C ASP A 513 -13.51 8.05 27.66
N THR A 514 -12.92 7.27 28.58
CA THR A 514 -12.67 5.83 28.42
C THR A 514 -13.61 4.98 29.26
N GLU A 515 -14.64 5.55 29.88
CA GLU A 515 -15.59 4.78 30.69
C GLU A 515 -16.33 3.74 29.82
N GLY A 516 -16.41 2.51 30.31
CA GLY A 516 -17.03 1.39 29.59
C GLY A 516 -16.20 0.81 28.44
N LEU A 517 -15.06 1.40 28.08
CA LEU A 517 -14.18 0.86 27.03
C LEU A 517 -13.18 -0.15 27.59
N HIS A 518 -12.84 -1.17 26.79
CA HIS A 518 -11.77 -2.10 27.12
C HIS A 518 -10.51 -1.78 26.31
N ILE A 519 -9.63 -0.95 26.87
CA ILE A 519 -8.38 -0.51 26.24
C ILE A 519 -7.19 -1.09 27.01
N GLN A 520 -6.24 -1.71 26.31
CA GLN A 520 -5.00 -2.22 26.91
C GLN A 520 -3.78 -1.85 26.07
N VAL A 521 -2.59 -1.83 26.71
CA VAL A 521 -1.31 -1.62 26.03
C VAL A 521 -0.41 -2.83 26.27
N MET A 522 -0.08 -3.56 25.21
CA MET A 522 0.63 -4.84 25.28
C MET A 522 1.84 -4.89 24.35
N PRO A 523 2.91 -5.62 24.71
CA PRO A 523 3.97 -5.95 23.76
C PRO A 523 3.42 -6.64 22.51
N GLN A 524 4.00 -6.36 21.35
CA GLN A 524 3.48 -6.79 20.05
C GLN A 524 3.17 -8.30 19.97
N VAL A 525 4.06 -9.16 20.49
CA VAL A 525 3.88 -10.62 20.49
C VAL A 525 2.70 -11.06 21.37
N TRP A 526 2.52 -10.41 22.53
CA TRP A 526 1.43 -10.72 23.45
C TRP A 526 0.09 -10.23 22.89
N ALA A 527 0.10 -9.03 22.28
CA ALA A 527 -1.05 -8.48 21.58
C ALA A 527 -1.49 -9.37 20.42
N MET A 528 -0.53 -9.92 19.65
CA MET A 528 -0.79 -10.92 18.62
C MET A 528 -1.47 -12.14 19.24
N ARG A 529 -0.84 -12.82 20.21
CA ARG A 529 -1.44 -14.00 20.87
C ARG A 529 -2.85 -13.73 21.39
N TYR A 530 -3.06 -12.65 22.15
CA TYR A 530 -4.36 -12.30 22.72
C TYR A 530 -5.42 -12.09 21.61
N THR A 531 -5.04 -11.39 20.54
CA THR A 531 -5.89 -11.19 19.36
C THR A 531 -6.26 -12.53 18.72
N LEU A 532 -5.30 -13.43 18.49
CA LEU A 532 -5.57 -14.74 17.85
C LEU A 532 -6.48 -15.64 18.69
N GLU A 533 -6.30 -15.64 20.01
CA GLU A 533 -7.19 -16.36 20.93
C GLU A 533 -8.64 -15.84 20.80
N ARG A 534 -8.85 -14.53 20.78
CA ARG A 534 -10.18 -13.95 20.57
C ARG A 534 -10.73 -14.26 19.18
N LEU A 535 -9.89 -14.16 18.17
CA LEU A 535 -10.24 -14.34 16.77
C LEU A 535 -10.85 -15.72 16.50
N ILE A 536 -10.25 -16.79 16.99
CA ILE A 536 -10.78 -18.17 16.83
C ILE A 536 -12.09 -18.41 17.61
N ARG A 537 -12.41 -17.55 18.58
CA ARG A 537 -13.66 -17.60 19.36
C ARG A 537 -14.75 -16.68 18.77
N GLY A 538 -14.55 -16.18 17.55
CA GLY A 538 -15.49 -15.28 16.89
C GLY A 538 -15.54 -13.87 17.49
N GLN A 539 -14.52 -13.48 18.27
CA GLN A 539 -14.48 -12.19 18.95
C GLN A 539 -13.56 -11.20 18.21
N ASP A 540 -13.99 -9.94 18.18
CA ASP A 540 -13.31 -8.88 17.44
C ASP A 540 -12.35 -8.10 18.33
N THR A 541 -11.24 -7.61 17.75
CA THR A 541 -10.22 -6.86 18.48
C THR A 541 -9.62 -5.77 17.59
N ILE A 542 -9.64 -4.52 18.02
CA ILE A 542 -8.98 -3.41 17.32
C ILE A 542 -7.49 -3.43 17.67
N ALA A 543 -6.64 -3.48 16.66
CA ALA A 543 -5.21 -3.28 16.78
C ALA A 543 -4.84 -1.80 16.55
N ALA A 544 -4.52 -1.07 17.61
CA ALA A 544 -3.93 0.26 17.51
C ALA A 544 -2.41 0.12 17.43
N THR A 545 -1.81 0.49 16.30
CA THR A 545 -0.39 0.20 16.01
C THR A 545 0.35 1.36 15.35
N GLY A 546 1.69 1.29 15.38
CA GLY A 546 2.56 2.09 14.51
C GLY A 546 2.36 1.80 13.01
N ASN A 547 3.05 2.57 12.17
CA ASN A 547 2.94 2.65 10.72
C ASN A 547 3.27 1.32 10.04
N ILE A 548 4.39 0.67 10.41
CA ILE A 548 4.79 -0.61 9.81
C ILE A 548 3.81 -1.72 10.19
N LEU A 549 3.41 -1.80 11.45
CA LEU A 549 2.42 -2.80 11.88
C LEU A 549 1.03 -2.55 11.29
N ARG A 550 0.62 -1.30 11.04
CA ARG A 550 -0.61 -1.00 10.30
C ARG A 550 -0.56 -1.71 8.95
N ASP A 551 0.52 -1.53 8.21
CA ASP A 551 0.72 -2.17 6.90
C ASP A 551 0.63 -3.70 7.03
N TYR A 552 1.40 -4.29 7.94
CA TYR A 552 1.51 -5.74 8.05
C TYR A 552 0.21 -6.41 8.51
N LEU A 553 -0.49 -5.82 9.47
CA LEU A 553 -1.72 -6.38 10.03
C LEU A 553 -2.92 -6.17 9.10
N THR A 554 -2.95 -5.08 8.33
CA THR A 554 -4.03 -4.81 7.36
C THR A 554 -3.91 -5.61 6.07
N ASP A 555 -2.79 -6.29 5.83
CA ASP A 555 -2.73 -7.42 4.89
C ASP A 555 -2.99 -8.76 5.57
N LEU A 556 -2.36 -9.00 6.73
CA LEU A 556 -2.41 -10.29 7.41
C LEU A 556 -3.83 -10.75 7.75
N PHE A 557 -4.58 -9.97 8.52
CA PHE A 557 -5.89 -10.41 8.95
C PHE A 557 -6.90 -10.43 7.80
N PRO A 558 -7.00 -9.42 6.92
CA PRO A 558 -7.92 -9.47 5.79
C PRO A 558 -7.66 -10.61 4.81
N ILE A 559 -6.40 -10.99 4.56
CA ILE A 559 -6.10 -12.16 3.72
C ILE A 559 -6.62 -13.46 4.36
N LEU A 560 -6.54 -13.60 5.69
CA LEU A 560 -7.06 -14.77 6.40
C LEU A 560 -8.59 -14.74 6.56
N GLU A 561 -9.17 -13.55 6.70
CA GLU A 561 -10.61 -13.38 6.91
C GLU A 561 -11.43 -13.38 5.62
N LEU A 562 -10.90 -12.76 4.56
CA LEU A 562 -11.63 -12.43 3.33
C LEU A 562 -10.97 -13.04 2.09
N GLY A 563 -9.79 -13.64 2.22
CA GLY A 563 -9.01 -14.21 1.12
C GLY A 563 -8.21 -13.16 0.33
N THR A 564 -8.36 -11.88 0.66
CA THR A 564 -7.68 -10.73 0.04
C THR A 564 -7.78 -9.49 0.94
N SER A 565 -6.78 -8.61 0.89
CA SER A 565 -6.80 -7.30 1.55
C SER A 565 -7.42 -6.19 0.69
N ALA A 566 -7.81 -6.49 -0.56
CA ALA A 566 -8.40 -5.50 -1.46
C ALA A 566 -9.84 -5.11 -1.10
N LYS A 567 -10.54 -5.90 -0.26
CA LYS A 567 -11.96 -5.70 0.09
C LYS A 567 -12.15 -5.03 1.45
N MET A 568 -11.35 -4.00 1.72
CA MET A 568 -11.28 -3.31 3.01
C MET A 568 -11.68 -1.84 2.87
N LEU A 569 -12.31 -1.30 3.91
CA LEU A 569 -12.39 0.14 4.08
C LEU A 569 -11.03 0.66 4.56
N SER A 570 -10.58 1.76 3.98
CA SER A 570 -9.36 2.46 4.38
C SER A 570 -9.66 3.95 4.47
N ILE A 571 -10.13 4.34 5.65
CA ILE A 571 -10.54 5.71 5.97
C ILE A 571 -9.34 6.43 6.61
N VAL A 572 -9.12 7.67 6.21
CA VAL A 572 -8.10 8.56 6.76
C VAL A 572 -8.80 9.84 7.21
N PRO A 573 -9.22 9.90 8.49
CA PRO A 573 -9.71 11.14 9.08
C PRO A 573 -8.55 12.14 9.08
N LEU A 574 -8.67 13.20 8.29
CA LEU A 574 -7.62 14.21 8.19
C LEU A 574 -7.57 14.99 9.49
N MET A 575 -6.36 15.31 9.96
CA MET A 575 -6.17 15.98 11.25
C MET A 575 -6.84 17.36 11.31
N ALA A 576 -6.97 18.03 10.15
CA ALA A 576 -7.66 19.31 10.03
C ALA A 576 -9.20 19.20 10.13
N GLY A 577 -9.77 18.00 10.05
CA GLY A 577 -11.20 17.75 10.15
C GLY A 577 -11.82 17.10 8.91
N GLY A 578 -11.16 17.18 7.74
CA GLY A 578 -11.62 16.56 6.49
C GLY A 578 -11.54 15.02 6.49
N GLY A 579 -11.82 14.41 5.35
CA GLY A 579 -11.77 12.96 5.16
C GLY A 579 -11.10 12.57 3.84
N MET A 580 -10.23 11.57 3.89
CA MET A 580 -9.75 10.86 2.70
C MET A 580 -10.13 9.39 2.79
N TYR A 581 -10.59 8.82 1.69
CA TYR A 581 -11.10 7.45 1.59
C TYR A 581 -10.32 6.72 0.51
N GLU A 582 -9.39 5.86 0.92
CA GLU A 582 -8.62 5.03 -0.02
C GLU A 582 -9.49 3.86 -0.47
N THR A 583 -9.61 3.67 -1.78
CA THR A 583 -10.46 2.61 -2.37
C THR A 583 -9.85 1.22 -2.30
N GLY A 584 -8.68 1.06 -1.66
CA GLY A 584 -8.03 -0.22 -1.44
C GLY A 584 -6.55 -0.07 -1.08
N ALA A 585 -5.97 -1.14 -0.53
CA ALA A 585 -4.55 -1.16 -0.14
C ALA A 585 -3.59 -1.62 -1.26
N GLY A 586 -4.12 -2.04 -2.43
CA GLY A 586 -3.35 -2.58 -3.55
C GLY A 586 -2.76 -1.53 -4.51
N GLY A 587 -2.05 -2.01 -5.53
CA GLY A 587 -1.56 -1.20 -6.66
C GLY A 587 -2.57 -1.04 -7.81
N SER A 588 -2.15 -0.42 -8.91
CA SER A 588 -3.00 -0.05 -10.06
C SER A 588 -3.18 -1.16 -11.13
N ALA A 589 -2.68 -2.37 -10.86
CA ALA A 589 -2.93 -3.62 -11.61
C ALA A 589 -2.64 -3.57 -13.13
N PRO A 590 -1.37 -3.45 -13.57
CA PRO A 590 -0.99 -3.35 -14.99
C PRO A 590 -1.48 -4.52 -15.85
N LYS A 591 -1.53 -5.75 -15.29
CA LYS A 591 -2.01 -6.94 -16.01
C LYS A 591 -3.48 -6.87 -16.42
N HIS A 592 -4.28 -5.99 -15.80
CA HIS A 592 -5.68 -5.80 -16.15
C HIS A 592 -5.81 -4.89 -17.37
N VAL A 593 -4.92 -3.91 -17.52
CA VAL A 593 -4.82 -3.05 -18.72
C VAL A 593 -4.49 -3.89 -19.94
N HIS A 594 -3.52 -4.81 -19.84
CA HIS A 594 -3.17 -5.69 -20.95
C HIS A 594 -4.37 -6.54 -21.41
N GLN A 595 -5.11 -7.13 -20.47
CA GLN A 595 -6.31 -7.90 -20.83
C GLN A 595 -7.39 -7.03 -21.47
N LEU A 596 -7.59 -5.78 -20.99
CA LEU A 596 -8.50 -4.87 -21.64
C LEU A 596 -8.05 -4.57 -23.07
N VAL A 597 -6.79 -4.21 -23.30
CA VAL A 597 -6.28 -3.86 -24.63
C VAL A 597 -6.30 -5.06 -25.59
N GLU A 598 -5.98 -6.27 -25.11
CA GLU A 598 -5.91 -7.47 -25.94
C GLU A 598 -7.28 -8.10 -26.21
N GLU A 599 -8.18 -8.08 -25.23
CA GLU A 599 -9.41 -8.90 -25.24
C GLU A 599 -10.68 -8.11 -24.85
N ASN A 600 -10.57 -6.78 -24.69
CA ASN A 600 -11.64 -5.89 -24.24
C ASN A 600 -12.38 -6.38 -22.98
N HIS A 601 -11.65 -6.92 -22.01
CA HIS A 601 -12.19 -7.39 -20.73
C HIS A 601 -11.42 -6.81 -19.55
N LEU A 602 -12.09 -6.00 -18.72
CA LEU A 602 -11.49 -5.41 -17.53
C LEU A 602 -11.90 -6.18 -16.27
N ARG A 603 -11.01 -7.03 -15.74
CA ARG A 603 -11.26 -7.80 -14.50
C ARG A 603 -10.96 -7.04 -13.19
N TRP A 604 -10.92 -5.70 -13.23
CA TRP A 604 -10.72 -4.88 -12.04
C TRP A 604 -11.97 -4.90 -11.16
N ASP A 605 -11.82 -5.20 -9.86
CA ASP A 605 -12.93 -5.22 -8.91
C ASP A 605 -13.05 -3.86 -8.21
N SER A 606 -14.07 -3.08 -8.59
CA SER A 606 -14.33 -1.74 -8.03
C SER A 606 -15.01 -1.76 -6.65
N LEU A 607 -15.14 -2.93 -5.99
CA LEU A 607 -15.78 -3.03 -4.68
C LEU A 607 -15.21 -2.04 -3.65
N GLY A 608 -13.89 -1.84 -3.64
CA GLY A 608 -13.27 -0.88 -2.72
C GLY A 608 -13.60 0.58 -3.03
N GLU A 609 -13.90 0.93 -4.29
CA GLU A 609 -14.41 2.25 -4.67
C GLU A 609 -15.82 2.47 -4.13
N PHE A 610 -16.66 1.43 -4.19
CA PHE A 610 -18.04 1.48 -3.67
C PHE A 610 -18.04 1.66 -2.16
N LEU A 611 -17.16 0.94 -1.46
CA LEU A 611 -16.99 1.04 -0.02
C LEU A 611 -16.47 2.42 0.41
N ALA A 612 -15.49 2.97 -0.31
CA ALA A 612 -14.95 4.31 -0.02
C ALA A 612 -16.02 5.40 -0.19
N LEU A 613 -16.87 5.30 -1.23
CA LEU A 613 -18.00 6.21 -1.43
C LEU A 613 -19.02 6.11 -0.30
N GLY A 614 -19.39 4.90 0.11
CA GLY A 614 -20.32 4.68 1.23
C GLY A 614 -19.84 5.37 2.52
N ALA A 615 -18.56 5.17 2.86
CA ALA A 615 -17.94 5.82 4.01
C ALA A 615 -17.86 7.34 3.88
N CYS A 616 -17.59 7.85 2.66
CA CYS A 616 -17.57 9.29 2.39
C CYS A 616 -18.94 9.92 2.56
N PHE A 617 -20.01 9.27 2.08
CA PHE A 617 -21.37 9.76 2.22
C PHE A 617 -21.84 9.78 3.68
N GLU A 618 -21.50 8.74 4.46
CA GLU A 618 -21.76 8.69 5.90
C GLU A 618 -21.10 9.87 6.62
N ASP A 619 -19.84 10.15 6.31
CA ASP A 619 -19.09 11.23 6.95
C ASP A 619 -19.62 12.63 6.56
N ILE A 620 -19.91 12.87 5.28
CA ILE A 620 -20.56 14.10 4.81
C ILE A 620 -21.89 14.28 5.55
N GLY A 621 -22.74 13.25 5.57
CA GLY A 621 -24.03 13.28 6.25
C GLY A 621 -23.92 13.65 7.72
N ARG A 622 -22.98 13.02 8.44
CA ARG A 622 -22.71 13.30 9.86
C ARG A 622 -22.16 14.71 10.10
N LYS A 623 -21.22 15.18 9.28
CA LYS A 623 -20.54 16.48 9.47
C LYS A 623 -21.43 17.66 9.09
N THR A 624 -22.20 17.54 8.01
CA THR A 624 -23.00 18.65 7.47
C THR A 624 -24.48 18.55 7.82
N GLY A 625 -24.94 17.42 8.37
CA GLY A 625 -26.36 17.13 8.59
C GLY A 625 -27.12 16.78 7.30
N ASN A 626 -26.43 16.47 6.20
CA ASN A 626 -27.08 16.12 4.92
C ASN A 626 -27.70 14.71 4.98
N LYS A 627 -29.03 14.66 5.20
CA LYS A 627 -29.78 13.40 5.27
C LYS A 627 -29.81 12.61 3.97
N ARG A 628 -29.77 13.28 2.81
CA ARG A 628 -29.66 12.58 1.52
C ARG A 628 -28.30 11.91 1.37
N ALA A 629 -27.22 12.50 1.88
CA ALA A 629 -25.91 11.85 1.93
C ALA A 629 -25.93 10.58 2.81
N GLU A 630 -26.52 10.65 4.02
CA GLU A 630 -26.68 9.46 4.88
C GLU A 630 -27.47 8.34 4.17
N LEU A 631 -28.53 8.70 3.43
CA LEU A 631 -29.32 7.75 2.64
C LEU A 631 -28.51 7.15 1.49
N LEU A 632 -27.73 7.96 0.76
CA LEU A 632 -26.83 7.47 -0.29
C LEU A 632 -25.86 6.42 0.26
N GLY A 633 -25.23 6.69 1.42
CA GLY A 633 -24.32 5.73 2.06
C GLY A 633 -25.03 4.43 2.47
N THR A 634 -26.17 4.52 3.15
CA THR A 634 -26.91 3.36 3.67
C THR A 634 -27.47 2.47 2.55
N THR A 635 -27.99 3.09 1.48
CA THR A 635 -28.52 2.39 0.31
C THR A 635 -27.39 1.79 -0.54
N LEU A 636 -26.24 2.45 -0.63
CA LEU A 636 -25.07 1.92 -1.32
C LEU A 636 -24.51 0.68 -0.60
N ASP A 637 -24.42 0.70 0.73
CA ASP A 637 -24.02 -0.47 1.53
C ASP A 637 -24.95 -1.68 1.29
N SER A 638 -26.26 -1.42 1.21
CA SER A 638 -27.26 -2.45 0.90
C SER A 638 -27.13 -2.98 -0.53
N ALA A 639 -26.87 -2.10 -1.50
CA ALA A 639 -26.61 -2.46 -2.89
C ALA A 639 -25.32 -3.30 -3.05
N ILE A 640 -24.26 -2.97 -2.31
CA ILE A 640 -23.03 -3.77 -2.23
C ILE A 640 -23.33 -5.17 -1.69
N GLY A 641 -24.15 -5.27 -0.65
CA GLY A 641 -24.63 -6.55 -0.12
C GLY A 641 -25.31 -7.41 -1.19
N LYS A 642 -26.24 -6.83 -1.95
CA LYS A 642 -26.91 -7.50 -3.09
C LYS A 642 -25.95 -7.89 -4.20
N LEU A 643 -25.00 -7.02 -4.55
CA LEU A 643 -23.96 -7.30 -5.56
C LEU A 643 -23.16 -8.55 -5.19
N LEU A 644 -22.74 -8.64 -3.93
CA LEU A 644 -21.99 -9.76 -3.39
C LEU A 644 -22.83 -11.04 -3.33
N ASP A 645 -24.03 -10.98 -2.73
CA ASP A 645 -24.92 -12.15 -2.59
C ASP A 645 -25.35 -12.74 -3.95
N ASN A 646 -25.48 -11.90 -4.98
CA ASN A 646 -25.81 -12.32 -6.35
C ASN A 646 -24.58 -12.63 -7.23
N ASN A 647 -23.37 -12.60 -6.65
CA ASN A 647 -22.11 -12.86 -7.33
C ASN A 647 -21.91 -12.02 -8.59
N LYS A 648 -22.21 -10.72 -8.51
CA LYS A 648 -22.08 -9.75 -9.61
C LYS A 648 -20.75 -8.98 -9.57
N SER A 649 -19.70 -9.58 -9.01
CA SER A 649 -18.32 -9.09 -9.14
C SER A 649 -17.74 -9.48 -10.51
N PRO A 650 -16.71 -8.76 -11.01
CA PRO A 650 -16.07 -9.09 -12.28
C PRO A 650 -15.47 -10.50 -12.28
N SER A 651 -15.75 -11.26 -13.33
CA SER A 651 -15.03 -12.49 -13.65
C SER A 651 -13.62 -12.16 -14.14
N ARG A 652 -12.77 -13.19 -14.19
CA ARG A 652 -11.42 -13.10 -14.77
C ARG A 652 -11.40 -13.52 -16.24
N LYS A 653 -12.50 -14.07 -16.76
CA LYS A 653 -12.59 -14.68 -18.08
C LYS A 653 -13.32 -13.76 -19.04
N THR A 654 -12.69 -13.51 -20.17
CA THR A 654 -13.28 -12.79 -21.30
C THR A 654 -14.55 -13.50 -21.79
N GLY A 655 -15.58 -12.71 -22.09
CA GLY A 655 -16.93 -13.18 -22.42
C GLY A 655 -17.86 -13.33 -21.21
N GLU A 656 -17.33 -13.30 -19.99
CA GLU A 656 -18.12 -13.23 -18.76
C GLU A 656 -18.23 -11.76 -18.27
N LEU A 657 -19.03 -11.53 -17.21
CA LEU A 657 -19.22 -10.21 -16.62
C LEU A 657 -17.88 -9.58 -16.21
N ASP A 658 -17.61 -8.35 -16.62
CA ASP A 658 -16.39 -7.62 -16.28
C ASP A 658 -16.68 -6.41 -15.36
N ASN A 659 -15.71 -5.52 -15.17
CA ASN A 659 -15.83 -4.31 -14.36
C ASN A 659 -17.05 -3.45 -14.72
N ARG A 660 -17.28 -3.20 -16.02
CA ARG A 660 -18.38 -2.36 -16.52
C ARG A 660 -19.73 -2.98 -16.16
N GLY A 661 -19.84 -4.29 -16.33
CA GLY A 661 -21.03 -5.05 -15.94
C GLY A 661 -21.30 -5.02 -14.43
N SER A 662 -20.25 -5.15 -13.60
CA SER A 662 -20.39 -5.05 -12.15
C SER A 662 -20.86 -3.67 -11.69
N GLN A 663 -20.35 -2.59 -12.30
CA GLN A 663 -20.79 -1.22 -12.03
C GLN A 663 -22.24 -0.97 -12.46
N PHE A 664 -22.69 -1.53 -13.59
CA PHE A 664 -24.10 -1.51 -13.97
C PHE A 664 -24.98 -2.19 -12.91
N TYR A 665 -24.62 -3.39 -12.46
CA TYR A 665 -25.38 -4.10 -11.43
C TYR A 665 -25.43 -3.33 -10.11
N LEU A 666 -24.33 -2.69 -9.72
CA LEU A 666 -24.33 -1.80 -8.57
C LEU A 666 -25.32 -0.64 -8.76
N ALA A 667 -25.27 0.06 -9.89
CA ALA A 667 -26.18 1.17 -10.18
C ALA A 667 -27.64 0.72 -10.12
N MET A 668 -27.97 -0.43 -10.71
CA MET A 668 -29.32 -0.99 -10.67
C MET A 668 -29.77 -1.29 -9.24
N TYR A 669 -28.94 -2.01 -8.45
CA TYR A 669 -29.30 -2.32 -7.07
C TYR A 669 -29.39 -1.07 -6.20
N TRP A 670 -28.51 -0.09 -6.41
CA TRP A 670 -28.52 1.16 -5.65
C TRP A 670 -29.74 2.01 -5.96
N ALA A 671 -30.14 2.12 -7.23
CA ALA A 671 -31.38 2.79 -7.61
C ALA A 671 -32.60 2.09 -7.00
N GLN A 672 -32.62 0.76 -6.94
CA GLN A 672 -33.69 0.00 -6.29
C GLN A 672 -33.77 0.25 -4.78
N GLU A 673 -32.63 0.31 -4.09
CA GLU A 673 -32.58 0.64 -2.65
C GLU A 673 -33.05 2.08 -2.38
N LEU A 674 -32.61 3.04 -3.21
CA LEU A 674 -33.03 4.44 -3.12
C LEU A 674 -34.51 4.64 -3.46
N ALA A 675 -35.07 3.88 -4.40
CA ALA A 675 -36.50 3.87 -4.70
C ALA A 675 -37.33 3.18 -3.61
N GLY A 676 -36.74 2.23 -2.89
CA GLY A 676 -37.40 1.42 -1.87
C GLY A 676 -37.40 2.00 -0.46
N GLN A 677 -36.53 2.98 -0.17
CA GLN A 677 -36.50 3.64 1.14
C GLN A 677 -37.71 4.54 1.39
N SER A 678 -38.02 4.78 2.67
CA SER A 678 -39.21 5.54 3.11
C SER A 678 -38.90 6.82 3.89
N GLU A 679 -37.63 7.24 3.93
CA GLU A 679 -37.14 8.39 4.71
C GLU A 679 -37.22 9.70 3.91
N ASP A 680 -36.98 9.66 2.59
CA ASP A 680 -37.13 10.80 1.67
C ASP A 680 -37.98 10.39 0.45
N SER A 681 -39.25 10.80 0.43
CA SER A 681 -40.19 10.44 -0.64
C SER A 681 -39.86 11.08 -2.00
N GLU A 682 -39.21 12.24 -2.00
CA GLU A 682 -38.83 12.92 -3.24
C GLU A 682 -37.66 12.17 -3.89
N LEU A 683 -36.65 11.82 -3.09
CA LEU A 683 -35.52 11.01 -3.53
C LEU A 683 -35.99 9.62 -4.01
N ALA A 684 -36.91 8.98 -3.28
CA ALA A 684 -37.50 7.71 -3.70
C ALA A 684 -38.22 7.82 -5.05
N GLY A 685 -39.02 8.88 -5.24
CA GLY A 685 -39.73 9.13 -6.49
C GLY A 685 -38.77 9.35 -7.67
N HIS A 686 -37.71 10.13 -7.48
CA HIS A 686 -36.68 10.36 -8.49
C HIS A 686 -35.99 9.05 -8.91
N PHE A 687 -35.55 8.23 -7.94
CA PHE A 687 -34.86 6.98 -8.24
C PHE A 687 -35.79 5.85 -8.70
N ALA A 688 -37.10 5.93 -8.48
CA ALA A 688 -38.05 4.93 -8.96
C ALA A 688 -38.06 4.82 -10.50
N GLU A 689 -37.95 5.95 -11.21
CA GLU A 689 -37.87 5.96 -12.67
C GLU A 689 -36.56 5.36 -13.17
N LEU A 690 -35.44 5.74 -12.56
CA LEU A 690 -34.11 5.19 -12.89
C LEU A 690 -34.03 3.69 -12.58
N ALA A 691 -34.52 3.24 -11.42
CA ALA A 691 -34.54 1.83 -11.02
C ALA A 691 -35.35 0.99 -12.00
N LYS A 692 -36.52 1.50 -12.44
CA LYS A 692 -37.35 0.85 -13.45
C LYS A 692 -36.63 0.80 -14.80
N ALA A 693 -36.05 1.91 -15.26
CA ALA A 693 -35.35 1.96 -16.54
C ALA A 693 -34.14 1.01 -16.59
N LEU A 694 -33.36 0.93 -15.52
CA LEU A 694 -32.23 -0.01 -15.41
C LEU A 694 -32.72 -1.47 -15.36
N GLY A 695 -33.79 -1.76 -14.62
CA GLY A 695 -34.35 -3.11 -14.53
C GLY A 695 -35.01 -3.58 -15.83
N ASP A 696 -35.80 -2.74 -16.48
CA ASP A 696 -36.48 -3.05 -17.75
C ASP A 696 -35.49 -3.28 -18.90
N ASN A 697 -34.27 -2.73 -18.80
CA ASN A 697 -33.21 -2.84 -19.82
C ASN A 697 -32.02 -3.71 -19.39
N GLU A 698 -32.12 -4.51 -18.32
CA GLU A 698 -31.01 -5.33 -17.81
C GLU A 698 -30.37 -6.20 -18.91
N ASP A 699 -31.18 -6.99 -19.61
CA ASP A 699 -30.68 -7.91 -20.65
C ASP A 699 -30.02 -7.15 -21.81
N ALA A 700 -30.59 -6.02 -22.23
CA ALA A 700 -30.05 -5.21 -23.32
C ALA A 700 -28.67 -4.64 -22.95
N ILE A 701 -28.56 -4.05 -21.75
CA ILE A 701 -27.32 -3.47 -21.26
C ILE A 701 -26.24 -4.55 -21.11
N VAL A 702 -26.57 -5.69 -20.48
CA VAL A 702 -25.59 -6.77 -20.28
C VAL A 702 -25.12 -7.34 -21.63
N ASN A 703 -26.01 -7.49 -22.61
CA ASN A 703 -25.63 -7.94 -23.95
C ASN A 703 -24.72 -6.93 -24.66
N GLU A 704 -25.04 -5.63 -24.63
CA GLU A 704 -24.18 -4.59 -25.22
C GLU A 704 -22.78 -4.55 -24.58
N LEU A 705 -22.68 -4.78 -23.27
CA LEU A 705 -21.40 -4.87 -22.55
C LEU A 705 -20.62 -6.16 -22.86
N ALA A 706 -21.30 -7.25 -23.18
CA ALA A 706 -20.69 -8.55 -23.49
C ALA A 706 -20.25 -8.66 -24.95
N GLU A 707 -21.03 -8.13 -25.90
CA GLU A 707 -20.78 -8.25 -27.35
C GLU A 707 -19.46 -7.59 -27.80
N VAL A 708 -18.97 -6.62 -27.05
CA VAL A 708 -17.69 -5.95 -27.36
C VAL A 708 -16.46 -6.71 -26.86
N GLN A 709 -16.63 -7.73 -26.03
CA GLN A 709 -15.51 -8.50 -25.46
C GLN A 709 -14.95 -9.52 -26.46
N GLY A 710 -13.67 -9.86 -26.31
CA GLY A 710 -12.96 -10.85 -27.14
C GLY A 710 -12.14 -10.24 -28.27
N ASP A 711 -12.33 -8.96 -28.56
CA ASP A 711 -11.58 -8.22 -29.57
C ASP A 711 -10.57 -7.26 -28.93
N SER A 712 -9.47 -6.98 -29.63
CA SER A 712 -8.49 -5.98 -29.19
C SER A 712 -9.04 -4.57 -29.33
N VAL A 713 -8.69 -3.68 -28.41
CA VAL A 713 -9.11 -2.26 -28.41
C VAL A 713 -7.92 -1.32 -28.28
N ASP A 714 -8.06 -0.11 -28.81
CA ASP A 714 -7.06 0.95 -28.72
C ASP A 714 -7.57 2.09 -27.83
N ILE A 715 -6.88 2.33 -26.71
CA ILE A 715 -7.14 3.43 -25.78
C ILE A 715 -6.23 4.65 -26.02
N GLY A 716 -5.37 4.62 -27.05
CA GLY A 716 -4.56 5.76 -27.48
C GLY A 716 -3.37 6.11 -26.57
N GLY A 717 -2.90 5.19 -25.74
CA GLY A 717 -1.76 5.38 -24.82
C GLY A 717 -1.78 4.35 -23.69
N TYR A 718 -0.81 4.43 -22.77
CA TYR A 718 -0.78 3.62 -21.55
C TYR A 718 -0.75 4.50 -20.31
N TYR A 719 0.28 5.35 -20.18
CA TYR A 719 0.42 6.28 -19.05
C TYR A 719 -0.40 7.54 -19.23
N TYR A 720 -0.73 7.89 -20.47
CA TYR A 720 -1.54 9.06 -20.80
C TYR A 720 -2.52 8.70 -21.90
N PRO A 721 -3.50 7.81 -21.67
CA PRO A 721 -4.42 7.35 -22.71
C PRO A 721 -5.28 8.50 -23.27
N ASP A 722 -5.78 8.32 -24.49
CA ASP A 722 -6.68 9.28 -25.13
C ASP A 722 -8.07 9.22 -24.48
N ALA A 723 -8.57 10.37 -24.03
CA ALA A 723 -9.79 10.43 -23.24
C ALA A 723 -11.05 9.99 -24.02
N GLU A 724 -11.15 10.35 -25.30
CA GLU A 724 -12.29 9.98 -26.14
C GLU A 724 -12.30 8.49 -26.45
N LYS A 725 -11.15 7.94 -26.87
CA LYS A 725 -11.00 6.49 -27.11
C LYS A 725 -11.27 5.68 -25.85
N THR A 726 -10.72 6.12 -24.72
CA THR A 726 -10.93 5.43 -23.43
C THR A 726 -12.40 5.47 -23.02
N THR A 727 -13.07 6.62 -23.18
CA THR A 727 -14.51 6.75 -22.92
C THR A 727 -15.32 5.78 -23.79
N ALA A 728 -15.01 5.69 -25.09
CA ALA A 728 -15.71 4.80 -26.00
C ALA A 728 -15.56 3.31 -25.63
N VAL A 729 -14.35 2.90 -25.21
CA VAL A 729 -14.08 1.53 -24.74
C VAL A 729 -14.77 1.24 -23.40
N MET A 730 -14.75 2.20 -22.47
CA MET A 730 -15.25 2.00 -21.12
C MET A 730 -16.76 2.18 -20.99
N ARG A 731 -17.41 2.87 -21.93
CA ARG A 731 -18.87 3.11 -21.94
C ARG A 731 -19.54 2.63 -23.23
N PRO A 732 -19.43 1.33 -23.60
CA PRO A 732 -19.90 0.84 -24.90
C PRO A 732 -21.43 0.65 -24.96
N SER A 733 -22.10 0.50 -23.81
CA SER A 733 -23.57 0.35 -23.77
C SER A 733 -24.25 1.69 -24.00
N LYS A 734 -24.85 1.85 -25.18
CA LYS A 734 -25.65 3.03 -25.53
C LYS A 734 -26.88 3.12 -24.65
N THR A 735 -27.51 1.98 -24.36
CA THR A 735 -28.70 1.91 -23.53
C THR A 735 -28.41 2.42 -22.11
N LEU A 736 -27.33 1.96 -21.47
CA LEU A 736 -26.94 2.43 -20.15
C LEU A 736 -26.62 3.93 -20.14
N ASN A 737 -25.85 4.41 -21.13
CA ASN A 737 -25.50 5.82 -21.23
C ASN A 737 -26.74 6.71 -21.35
N SER A 738 -27.69 6.37 -22.22
CA SER A 738 -28.93 7.13 -22.39
C SER A 738 -29.83 7.12 -21.14
N VAL A 739 -29.87 5.99 -20.41
CA VAL A 739 -30.62 5.90 -19.13
C VAL A 739 -30.01 6.83 -18.07
N LEU A 740 -28.68 6.89 -17.96
CA LEU A 740 -28.00 7.76 -17.00
C LEU A 740 -28.14 9.25 -17.37
N GLU A 741 -28.03 9.60 -18.66
CA GLU A 741 -28.21 10.96 -19.17
C GLU A 741 -29.63 11.47 -18.91
N GLY A 742 -30.65 10.63 -19.14
CA GLY A 742 -32.05 10.98 -18.89
C GLY A 742 -32.36 11.25 -17.41
N ALA A 743 -31.61 10.64 -16.48
CA ALA A 743 -31.78 10.86 -15.04
C ALA A 743 -31.21 12.22 -14.58
N THR A 744 -30.16 12.72 -15.23
CA THR A 744 -29.55 14.02 -14.92
C THR A 744 -30.32 15.23 -15.47
N GLU A 745 -31.14 15.05 -16.51
CA GLU A 745 -31.91 16.17 -17.12
C GLU A 745 -33.29 16.43 -16.46
N ALA A 746 -33.73 15.57 -15.53
CA ALA A 746 -35.00 15.75 -14.83
C ALA A 746 -34.88 16.85 -13.76
N PRO A 747 -35.59 17.99 -13.89
CA PRO A 747 -35.45 19.08 -12.92
C PRO A 747 -35.97 18.65 -11.55
N VAL A 748 -35.10 18.69 -10.54
CA VAL A 748 -35.50 18.73 -9.13
C VAL A 748 -36.28 20.02 -8.95
N THR A 749 -37.61 19.92 -8.90
CA THR A 749 -38.48 21.06 -8.64
C THR A 749 -38.16 21.60 -7.26
N GLN A 750 -37.46 22.73 -7.19
CA GLN A 750 -37.23 23.48 -5.96
C GLN A 750 -38.58 23.77 -5.29
N GLY A 751 -38.83 23.12 -4.16
CA GLY A 751 -39.96 23.37 -3.26
C GLY A 751 -39.51 24.05 -1.98
#